data_AF-A0A6I2SS49-F1
#
_entry.id   AF-A0A6I2SS49-F1
#
_cell.length_a   1.000
_cell.length_b   1.000
_cell.length_c   1.000
_cell.angle_alpha   90.00
_cell.angle_beta   90.00
_cell.angle_gamma   90.00
#
_symmetry.space_group_name_H-M   'P 1'
#
loop_
_entity.id
_entity.type
_entity.pdbx_description
1 polymer ?
#
loop_
_entity_poly.entity_id
_entity_poly.type
_entity_poly.pdbx_seq_one_letter_code
_entity_poly.pdbx_strand_id
1 'polypeptide(L)'
;MNGMNCPRNPVSQLVIMGLTVVLALLQASEARATFGCQDCHGTRSPTDFRPLDSPNRAIFTGGFQGNHRSHVANALSPSGCNRCHPGSSDYTVGHRDGMIKLSANINSSPLQALYKNATSAFPQTPTPLLGSCTNANCHFEKTTPVWGSADFVYPGDCLGSCHASPPAGGTGGAAGSHATHNTFFSGLTNCALCHANHVVEPAPFAHASSAANRGLLVRSSSPFFGSYGRYSANTRDFLPSQVNQFGTCTTVYCHSTVQGVTNPTQPPATLYAPTWGETFADSICAGTKGCHGVGFAHPDDAAIPDDQVRFRKLQSGSHERHLAYRFNESGNCQACHYNFTGSGVGCSGCHTIHGPFKNHIDQIIGVTFDPGNSLFSEGTAIYTGDTVPGTPYGSCNSLFCHSDGTAISTGVLNSYSSIAWGSGALTCTGCHGYPPLYASGSPKANSHQAHNGYSCDKCHYSTTTNGSAITTSRYHVNRAYTVDAGTGITFTYSFATSGGTCTNISCHHSGNAVWGTALACNGCHDAPPATASHAIHFGGSVAQAGYGDVRIAADFGASSSAYIMNCGNCHPMDAARHANGVVEVELYNASAPQGSLKALNLSSAVYTNGTTVHLDSRGFPYSYGTCGNVYCHSYTDWTTPGGVLTPYTSSTRLPTNLVVTTHYKTVAWGGPALGCAGCHANPPTTSAPTNAGGSGNSHSWIDASGYENLHNYNHSWQPISCTYCHYGTVTAVNSWTRTAKDVATLSDVPIANHAKHVNGIKDVTFNSARLFNYSTSSYGVVSINLGTSGYEPTTQTCTNVTCHMPLNSACGGQTSVKWGIPYRYSSSECYRCHQYGTVCP
;
A
#
# COMPACT_ATOMS: atom_id res chain seq x y z
N MET A 1 60.60 56.46 -45.04
CA MET A 1 60.50 57.83 -45.56
C MET A 1 60.71 57.80 -47.05
N ASN A 2 59.83 58.46 -47.82
CA ASN A 2 59.96 58.82 -49.25
C ASN A 2 60.08 57.64 -50.23
N GLY A 3 59.56 57.66 -51.46
CA GLY A 3 58.95 58.70 -52.27
C GLY A 3 58.83 58.12 -53.69
N MET A 4 57.75 58.47 -54.38
CA MET A 4 57.26 57.92 -55.64
C MET A 4 58.07 58.26 -56.92
N ASN A 5 57.77 57.47 -57.97
CA ASN A 5 57.72 57.77 -59.42
C ASN A 5 58.87 57.35 -60.37
N CYS A 6 58.46 57.11 -61.64
CA CYS A 6 59.17 57.06 -62.94
C CYS A 6 59.18 55.69 -63.71
N PRO A 7 59.12 55.70 -65.06
CA PRO A 7 58.04 55.01 -65.77
C PRO A 7 58.49 54.03 -66.88
N ARG A 8 57.45 53.38 -67.45
CA ARG A 8 57.33 52.66 -68.75
C ARG A 8 57.55 51.15 -68.69
N ASN A 9 56.44 50.43 -68.83
CA ASN A 9 56.27 48.99 -68.60
C ASN A 9 56.37 48.20 -69.92
N PRO A 10 57.29 47.22 -70.07
CA PRO A 10 57.51 46.48 -71.32
C PRO A 10 56.71 45.17 -71.33
N VAL A 11 55.51 45.18 -71.92
CA VAL A 11 54.69 43.97 -72.11
C VAL A 11 54.53 43.71 -73.61
N SER A 12 55.58 43.17 -74.27
CA SER A 12 55.46 42.59 -75.63
C SER A 12 56.65 41.73 -76.10
N GLN A 13 57.75 41.60 -75.34
CA GLN A 13 58.90 40.76 -75.76
C GLN A 13 59.06 39.41 -75.03
N LEU A 14 58.25 39.11 -73.99
CA LEU A 14 58.34 37.84 -73.26
C LEU A 14 57.48 36.69 -73.81
N VAL A 15 56.51 36.97 -74.70
CA VAL A 15 55.59 35.93 -75.22
C VAL A 15 56.18 35.16 -76.40
N ILE A 16 57.10 35.75 -77.17
CA ILE A 16 57.69 35.12 -78.37
C ILE A 16 58.98 34.33 -78.05
N MET A 17 59.66 34.63 -76.92
CA MET A 17 60.82 33.86 -76.44
C MET A 17 60.44 32.66 -75.57
N GLY A 18 59.21 32.63 -75.02
CA GLY A 18 58.66 31.48 -74.28
C GLY A 18 58.17 30.34 -75.17
N LEU A 19 57.75 30.62 -76.41
CA LEU A 19 57.17 29.60 -77.30
C LEU A 19 58.21 28.80 -78.09
N THR A 20 59.42 29.34 -78.30
CA THR A 20 60.53 28.67 -79.00
C THR A 20 61.41 27.81 -78.08
N VAL A 21 61.49 28.12 -76.78
CA VAL A 21 62.17 27.26 -75.78
C VAL A 21 61.33 26.04 -75.40
N VAL A 22 60.00 26.14 -75.46
CA VAL A 22 59.09 24.99 -75.22
C VAL A 22 59.07 24.02 -76.40
N LEU A 23 59.34 24.47 -77.63
CA LEU A 23 59.43 23.58 -78.81
C LEU A 23 60.80 22.87 -78.95
N ALA A 24 61.86 23.37 -78.31
CA ALA A 24 63.20 22.78 -78.35
C ALA A 24 63.50 21.77 -77.20
N LEU A 25 62.56 21.60 -76.25
CA LEU A 25 62.61 20.59 -75.19
C LEU A 25 61.75 19.35 -75.50
N LEU A 26 61.17 19.27 -76.70
CA LEU A 26 60.56 18.05 -77.24
C LEU A 26 61.68 17.10 -77.70
N GLN A 27 62.29 16.40 -76.74
CA GLN A 27 62.92 15.13 -77.09
C GLN A 27 61.85 14.28 -77.79
N ALA A 28 62.15 13.81 -79.00
CA ALA A 28 61.40 12.73 -79.61
C ALA A 28 61.47 11.54 -78.63
N SER A 29 60.43 11.37 -77.82
CA SER A 29 60.20 10.07 -77.21
C SER A 29 59.86 9.15 -78.37
N GLU A 30 60.72 8.16 -78.60
CA GLU A 30 60.30 6.99 -79.35
C GLU A 30 58.95 6.57 -78.77
N ALA A 31 57.92 6.50 -79.62
CA ALA A 31 56.68 5.83 -79.27
C ALA A 31 56.99 4.33 -79.11
N ARG A 32 57.61 3.96 -77.99
CA ARG A 32 57.70 2.59 -77.54
C ARG A 32 56.31 2.24 -77.04
N ALA A 33 55.54 1.54 -77.88
CA ALA A 33 54.35 0.86 -77.41
C ALA A 33 54.74 0.04 -76.18
N THR A 34 54.32 0.49 -74.99
CA THR A 34 54.66 -0.19 -73.74
C THR A 34 53.92 -1.52 -73.77
N PHE A 35 54.66 -2.59 -74.02
CA PHE A 35 54.10 -3.94 -73.95
C PHE A 35 53.62 -4.17 -72.52
N GLY A 36 52.38 -4.59 -72.36
CA GLY A 36 51.79 -4.93 -71.07
C GLY A 36 51.41 -6.41 -71.01
N CYS A 37 51.03 -6.90 -69.82
CA CYS A 37 50.61 -8.29 -69.65
C CYS A 37 49.45 -8.66 -70.60
N GLN A 38 48.55 -7.71 -70.87
CA GLN A 38 47.34 -7.84 -71.70
C GLN A 38 47.65 -8.16 -73.17
N ASP A 39 48.88 -7.87 -73.59
CA ASP A 39 49.33 -8.06 -74.97
C ASP A 39 49.76 -9.49 -75.26
N CYS A 40 50.01 -10.26 -74.19
CA CYS A 40 50.37 -11.66 -74.22
C CYS A 40 49.37 -12.55 -73.47
N HIS A 41 48.58 -11.98 -72.56
CA HIS A 41 47.62 -12.67 -71.69
C HIS A 41 46.34 -11.82 -71.55
N GLY A 42 45.23 -12.24 -72.14
CA GLY A 42 43.91 -11.62 -72.01
C GLY A 42 43.54 -10.64 -73.13
N THR A 43 42.97 -9.48 -72.77
CA THR A 43 42.35 -8.52 -73.71
C THR A 43 42.76 -7.08 -73.39
N ARG A 44 42.91 -6.24 -74.43
CA ARG A 44 43.27 -4.82 -74.29
C ARG A 44 42.10 -3.90 -73.95
N SER A 45 40.88 -4.25 -74.37
CA SER A 45 39.69 -3.42 -74.15
C SER A 45 38.45 -4.30 -73.97
N PRO A 46 37.88 -4.37 -72.75
CA PRO A 46 38.45 -3.84 -71.51
C PRO A 46 39.79 -4.51 -71.17
N THR A 47 40.67 -3.77 -70.50
CA THR A 47 41.98 -4.29 -70.06
C THR A 47 41.77 -5.44 -69.08
N ASP A 48 42.23 -6.63 -69.45
CA ASP A 48 42.17 -7.84 -68.63
C ASP A 48 43.42 -8.66 -68.92
N PHE A 49 44.21 -8.92 -67.88
CA PHE A 49 45.48 -9.64 -68.00
C PHE A 49 45.32 -11.15 -67.78
N ARG A 50 44.10 -11.64 -67.49
CA ARG A 50 43.83 -13.06 -67.31
C ARG A 50 43.81 -13.76 -68.67
N PRO A 51 44.52 -14.90 -68.82
CA PRO A 51 44.42 -15.73 -70.01
C PRO A 51 42.97 -15.93 -70.45
N LEU A 52 42.70 -15.88 -71.75
CA LEU A 52 41.39 -16.23 -72.29
C LEU A 52 41.18 -17.75 -72.20
N ASP A 53 40.09 -18.17 -71.58
CA ASP A 53 39.70 -19.58 -71.54
C ASP A 53 39.12 -19.98 -72.91
N SER A 54 39.83 -20.86 -73.63
CA SER A 54 39.53 -21.21 -75.02
C SER A 54 39.91 -22.66 -75.31
N PRO A 55 39.18 -23.39 -76.19
CA PRO A 55 39.54 -24.77 -76.55
C PRO A 55 40.96 -24.92 -77.14
N ASN A 56 41.52 -23.85 -77.71
CA ASN A 56 42.80 -23.87 -78.42
C ASN A 56 43.74 -22.74 -77.96
N ARG A 57 45.05 -22.94 -78.13
CA ARG A 57 46.08 -21.95 -77.81
C ARG A 57 46.02 -20.72 -78.74
N ALA A 58 45.83 -19.53 -78.17
CA ALA A 58 45.83 -18.25 -78.88
C ALA A 58 47.07 -17.43 -78.49
N ILE A 59 47.91 -17.10 -79.47
CA ILE A 59 49.24 -16.50 -79.25
C ILE A 59 49.16 -15.06 -78.72
N PHE A 60 48.18 -14.28 -79.18
CA PHE A 60 48.05 -12.84 -78.84
C PHE A 60 47.23 -12.55 -77.59
N THR A 61 46.50 -13.54 -77.08
CA THR A 61 45.67 -13.41 -75.88
C THR A 61 46.13 -14.35 -74.78
N GLY A 62 47.21 -15.12 -75.03
CA GLY A 62 47.69 -16.16 -74.14
C GLY A 62 46.64 -17.18 -73.77
N GLY A 63 45.55 -17.26 -74.55
CA GLY A 63 44.42 -18.10 -74.24
C GLY A 63 44.73 -19.56 -74.51
N PHE A 64 44.19 -20.46 -73.70
CA PHE A 64 44.32 -21.90 -73.84
C PHE A 64 43.23 -22.60 -73.03
N GLN A 65 43.14 -23.93 -73.16
CA GLN A 65 42.12 -24.69 -72.46
C GLN A 65 42.36 -24.62 -70.94
N GLY A 66 41.38 -24.12 -70.21
CA GLY A 66 41.46 -23.83 -68.78
C GLY A 66 40.31 -22.94 -68.32
N ASN A 67 40.31 -22.57 -67.04
CA ASN A 67 39.28 -21.74 -66.40
C ASN A 67 39.90 -20.59 -65.57
N HIS A 68 40.88 -19.88 -66.13
CA HIS A 68 41.58 -18.77 -65.45
C HIS A 68 40.62 -17.64 -65.09
N ARG A 69 39.70 -17.29 -65.98
CA ARG A 69 38.76 -16.18 -65.75
C ARG A 69 37.70 -16.54 -64.71
N SER A 70 37.47 -17.83 -64.49
CA SER A 70 36.56 -18.36 -63.47
C SER A 70 37.22 -18.41 -62.09
N HIS A 71 38.53 -18.62 -62.01
CA HIS A 71 39.27 -18.67 -60.73
C HIS A 71 39.75 -17.30 -60.24
N VAL A 72 39.72 -16.30 -61.11
CA VAL A 72 40.40 -15.03 -60.89
C VAL A 72 39.51 -13.87 -61.32
N ALA A 73 39.27 -12.86 -60.47
CA ALA A 73 38.39 -11.72 -60.80
C ALA A 73 39.01 -10.70 -61.79
N ASN A 74 38.17 -9.91 -62.48
CA ASN A 74 38.55 -8.96 -63.54
C ASN A 74 39.61 -7.89 -63.14
N ALA A 75 39.83 -7.62 -61.85
CA ALA A 75 40.67 -6.52 -61.36
C ALA A 75 41.98 -6.99 -60.70
N LEU A 76 42.74 -7.86 -61.37
CA LEU A 76 43.98 -8.39 -60.80
C LEU A 76 45.23 -7.57 -61.10
N SER A 77 46.01 -7.35 -60.04
CA SER A 77 47.44 -7.05 -60.09
C SER A 77 48.28 -8.34 -60.30
N PRO A 78 49.55 -8.23 -60.75
CA PRO A 78 50.47 -9.37 -60.90
C PRO A 78 50.61 -10.27 -59.65
N SER A 79 50.40 -9.70 -58.45
CA SER A 79 50.41 -10.44 -57.18
C SER A 79 49.25 -11.44 -57.03
N GLY A 80 48.12 -11.26 -57.71
CA GLY A 80 46.99 -12.18 -57.60
C GLY A 80 47.22 -13.53 -58.28
N CYS A 81 48.11 -13.57 -59.28
CA CYS A 81 48.54 -14.80 -59.97
C CYS A 81 49.48 -15.65 -59.10
N ASN A 82 50.10 -15.07 -58.07
CA ASN A 82 51.15 -15.71 -57.26
C ASN A 82 50.64 -16.91 -56.46
N ARG A 83 49.32 -16.98 -56.23
CA ARG A 83 48.64 -18.11 -55.59
C ARG A 83 48.85 -19.43 -56.34
N CYS A 84 48.94 -19.36 -57.65
CA CYS A 84 49.18 -20.51 -58.52
C CYS A 84 50.56 -20.45 -59.17
N HIS A 85 51.08 -19.27 -59.49
CA HIS A 85 52.31 -19.05 -60.25
C HIS A 85 53.37 -18.32 -59.40
N PRO A 86 54.29 -19.04 -58.74
CA PRO A 86 55.24 -18.43 -57.80
C PRO A 86 56.14 -17.40 -58.48
N GLY A 87 56.31 -16.25 -57.82
CA GLY A 87 57.11 -15.13 -58.29
C GLY A 87 56.41 -14.26 -59.35
N SER A 88 55.14 -14.51 -59.67
CA SER A 88 54.41 -13.72 -60.67
C SER A 88 54.25 -12.24 -60.30
N SER A 89 54.35 -11.91 -59.01
CA SER A 89 54.37 -10.53 -58.51
C SER A 89 55.49 -9.70 -59.12
N ASP A 90 56.59 -10.35 -59.48
CA ASP A 90 57.83 -9.72 -59.97
C ASP A 90 58.03 -9.95 -61.48
N TYR A 91 57.02 -10.54 -62.16
CA TYR A 91 57.11 -10.79 -63.59
C TYR A 91 57.09 -9.47 -64.37
N THR A 92 58.07 -9.33 -65.24
CA THR A 92 58.10 -8.29 -66.28
C THR A 92 57.72 -8.91 -67.63
N VAL A 93 57.58 -8.10 -68.67
CA VAL A 93 57.29 -8.57 -70.05
C VAL A 93 58.31 -9.58 -70.62
N GLY A 94 59.46 -9.75 -69.96
CA GLY A 94 60.54 -10.67 -70.35
C GLY A 94 60.45 -12.07 -69.75
N HIS A 95 59.46 -12.42 -68.93
CA HIS A 95 59.40 -13.71 -68.21
C HIS A 95 59.14 -14.96 -69.09
N ARG A 96 59.23 -14.83 -70.42
CA ARG A 96 58.91 -15.87 -71.41
C ARG A 96 60.02 -16.92 -71.53
N ASP A 97 60.10 -17.85 -70.58
CA ASP A 97 61.06 -18.95 -70.58
C ASP A 97 60.50 -20.26 -71.20
N GLY A 98 59.28 -20.22 -71.73
CA GLY A 98 58.61 -21.37 -72.36
C GLY A 98 58.09 -22.42 -71.37
N MET A 99 58.20 -22.16 -70.07
CA MET A 99 57.80 -23.07 -69.01
C MET A 99 56.64 -22.47 -68.20
N ILE A 100 55.65 -23.30 -67.87
CA ILE A 100 54.60 -22.94 -66.92
C ILE A 100 55.07 -23.40 -65.54
N LYS A 101 55.28 -22.44 -64.63
CA LYS A 101 55.64 -22.67 -63.24
C LYS A 101 54.39 -22.61 -62.39
N LEU A 102 54.12 -23.68 -61.65
CA LEU A 102 53.08 -23.69 -60.62
C LEU A 102 53.72 -23.74 -59.23
N SER A 103 52.99 -23.27 -58.24
CA SER A 103 53.45 -23.26 -56.85
C SER A 103 53.72 -24.69 -56.40
N ALA A 104 54.84 -24.88 -55.68
CA ALA A 104 55.13 -26.16 -55.02
C ALA A 104 54.10 -26.53 -53.94
N ASN A 105 53.26 -25.55 -53.55
CA ASN A 105 52.03 -25.74 -52.80
C ASN A 105 51.01 -24.66 -53.18
N ILE A 106 49.96 -25.02 -53.93
CA ILE A 106 48.95 -24.09 -54.45
C ILE A 106 48.24 -23.38 -53.28
N ASN A 107 48.18 -22.05 -53.37
CA ASN A 107 47.53 -21.16 -52.40
C ASN A 107 47.98 -21.35 -50.94
N SER A 108 49.20 -21.85 -50.72
CA SER A 108 49.73 -22.19 -49.39
C SER A 108 48.77 -23.08 -48.59
N SER A 109 48.19 -24.10 -49.25
CA SER A 109 47.25 -25.02 -48.62
C SER A 109 47.89 -25.74 -47.42
N PRO A 110 47.15 -26.05 -46.33
CA PRO A 110 47.72 -26.72 -45.16
C PRO A 110 48.33 -28.08 -45.49
N LEU A 111 47.64 -28.86 -46.32
CA LEU A 111 48.21 -30.01 -47.02
C LEU A 111 48.86 -29.56 -48.31
N GLN A 112 49.92 -30.27 -48.72
CA GLN A 112 50.59 -29.99 -49.98
C GLN A 112 49.61 -30.14 -51.15
N ALA A 113 49.31 -29.01 -51.80
CA ALA A 113 48.42 -28.94 -52.94
C ALA A 113 49.18 -28.82 -54.25
N LEU A 114 49.04 -29.83 -55.12
CA LEU A 114 49.80 -29.95 -56.37
C LEU A 114 48.87 -30.06 -57.57
N TYR A 115 49.24 -29.43 -58.68
CA TYR A 115 48.61 -29.68 -59.97
C TYR A 115 49.26 -30.90 -60.63
N LYS A 116 48.48 -31.88 -61.07
CA LYS A 116 48.97 -33.15 -61.63
C LYS A 116 50.00 -33.88 -60.74
N ASN A 117 49.94 -33.67 -59.43
CA ASN A 117 50.90 -34.21 -58.49
C ASN A 117 52.38 -33.83 -58.79
N ALA A 118 52.62 -32.67 -59.43
CA ALA A 118 53.95 -32.21 -59.83
C ALA A 118 54.30 -30.87 -59.17
N THR A 119 55.57 -30.71 -58.80
CA THR A 119 56.16 -29.46 -58.25
C THR A 119 57.10 -28.76 -59.24
N SER A 120 57.39 -29.39 -60.38
CA SER A 120 58.32 -28.89 -61.38
C SER A 120 57.62 -28.10 -62.47
N ALA A 121 58.32 -27.10 -63.02
CA ALA A 121 57.86 -26.37 -64.20
C ALA A 121 57.68 -27.34 -65.38
N PHE A 122 56.66 -27.13 -66.22
CA PHE A 122 56.40 -27.95 -67.40
C PHE A 122 56.35 -27.12 -68.68
N PRO A 123 56.69 -27.69 -69.85
CA PRO A 123 56.69 -26.95 -71.11
C PRO A 123 55.31 -26.42 -71.48
N GLN A 124 55.27 -25.18 -71.99
CA GLN A 124 54.06 -24.61 -72.58
C GLN A 124 53.82 -25.25 -73.96
N THR A 125 52.75 -26.04 -74.13
CA THR A 125 52.41 -26.71 -75.39
C THR A 125 51.06 -26.25 -75.97
N PRO A 126 50.83 -26.38 -77.29
CA PRO A 126 49.54 -26.04 -77.92
C PRO A 126 48.38 -26.97 -77.52
N THR A 127 48.67 -28.20 -77.12
CA THR A 127 47.70 -29.24 -76.70
C THR A 127 48.07 -29.76 -75.31
N PRO A 128 47.92 -28.93 -74.26
CA PRO A 128 48.31 -29.33 -72.92
C PRO A 128 47.40 -30.46 -72.44
N LEU A 129 47.97 -31.58 -71.96
CA LEU A 129 47.20 -32.50 -71.14
C LEU A 129 46.78 -31.75 -69.88
N LEU A 130 45.50 -31.64 -69.55
CA LEU A 130 45.06 -30.98 -68.33
C LEU A 130 44.94 -31.99 -67.18
N GLY A 131 44.97 -31.52 -65.94
CA GLY A 131 44.87 -32.39 -64.77
C GLY A 131 44.14 -31.74 -63.61
N SER A 132 44.01 -32.48 -62.52
CA SER A 132 43.40 -32.00 -61.29
C SER A 132 44.44 -31.44 -60.33
N CYS A 133 43.98 -30.58 -59.42
CA CYS A 133 44.71 -30.21 -58.22
C CYS A 133 44.40 -31.22 -57.10
N THR A 134 45.40 -31.55 -56.30
CA THR A 134 45.24 -32.30 -55.04
C THR A 134 45.19 -31.31 -53.87
N ASN A 135 44.44 -31.63 -52.81
CA ASN A 135 44.48 -30.97 -51.50
C ASN A 135 44.36 -29.42 -51.48
N ALA A 136 43.84 -28.79 -52.54
CA ALA A 136 43.73 -27.34 -52.59
C ALA A 136 42.71 -26.83 -51.56
N ASN A 137 43.11 -25.89 -50.70
CA ASN A 137 42.24 -25.31 -49.67
C ASN A 137 40.96 -24.68 -50.26
N CYS A 138 41.05 -24.05 -51.44
CA CYS A 138 39.90 -23.49 -52.16
C CYS A 138 38.82 -24.54 -52.51
N HIS A 139 39.20 -25.80 -52.62
CA HIS A 139 38.33 -26.94 -52.92
C HIS A 139 38.21 -27.91 -51.73
N PHE A 140 38.41 -27.40 -50.51
CA PHE A 140 38.27 -28.17 -49.27
C PHE A 140 39.08 -29.46 -49.25
N GLU A 141 40.30 -29.39 -49.80
CA GLU A 141 41.27 -30.48 -49.81
C GLU A 141 40.82 -31.75 -50.57
N LYS A 142 39.75 -31.65 -51.37
CA LYS A 142 39.33 -32.70 -52.29
C LYS A 142 40.18 -32.66 -53.57
N THR A 143 40.26 -33.79 -54.26
CA THR A 143 40.72 -33.81 -55.65
C THR A 143 39.76 -32.97 -56.50
N THR A 144 40.28 -31.97 -57.20
CA THR A 144 39.44 -31.08 -58.02
C THR A 144 38.98 -31.79 -59.29
N PRO A 145 37.93 -31.28 -59.96
CA PRO A 145 37.73 -31.54 -61.38
C PRO A 145 39.01 -31.23 -62.19
N VAL A 146 39.12 -31.87 -63.36
CA VAL A 146 40.21 -31.58 -64.30
C VAL A 146 40.12 -30.11 -64.69
N TRP A 147 41.25 -29.39 -64.63
CA TRP A 147 41.33 -28.00 -65.06
C TRP A 147 40.77 -27.84 -66.47
N GLY A 148 39.92 -26.82 -66.71
CA GLY A 148 39.22 -26.64 -67.98
C GLY A 148 37.86 -27.36 -68.09
N SER A 149 37.37 -27.99 -67.02
CA SER A 149 36.00 -28.51 -66.93
C SER A 149 34.95 -27.39 -66.86
N ALA A 150 33.65 -27.70 -66.89
CA ALA A 150 32.62 -26.68 -66.66
C ALA A 150 32.77 -26.01 -65.27
N ASP A 151 32.41 -24.73 -65.20
CA ASP A 151 32.41 -23.95 -63.95
C ASP A 151 31.30 -24.41 -63.00
N PHE A 152 31.53 -24.24 -61.70
CA PHE A 152 30.51 -24.47 -60.68
C PHE A 152 29.39 -23.43 -60.78
N VAL A 153 28.15 -23.90 -60.68
CA VAL A 153 26.93 -23.09 -60.81
C VAL A 153 26.14 -23.03 -59.50
N TYR A 154 25.66 -21.83 -59.15
CA TYR A 154 24.72 -21.64 -58.05
C TYR A 154 23.29 -21.98 -58.49
N PRO A 155 22.46 -22.62 -57.65
CA PRO A 155 22.74 -23.13 -56.29
C PRO A 155 23.32 -24.56 -56.26
N GLY A 156 23.36 -25.26 -57.40
CA GLY A 156 23.64 -26.70 -57.47
C GLY A 156 24.97 -27.12 -56.83
N ASP A 157 26.07 -26.46 -57.21
CA ASP A 157 27.41 -26.83 -56.75
C ASP A 157 27.79 -26.21 -55.39
N CYS A 158 26.97 -25.31 -54.85
CA CYS A 158 27.18 -24.85 -53.48
C CYS A 158 26.97 -26.00 -52.48
N LEU A 159 26.03 -26.91 -52.75
CA LEU A 159 25.73 -28.07 -51.92
C LEU A 159 26.40 -29.33 -52.48
N GLY A 160 27.11 -30.09 -51.64
CA GLY A 160 27.81 -31.32 -52.02
C GLY A 160 29.24 -31.10 -52.57
N SER A 161 29.42 -30.16 -53.49
CA SER A 161 30.75 -29.85 -54.05
C SER A 161 31.58 -29.02 -53.07
N CYS A 162 31.06 -27.88 -52.60
CA CYS A 162 31.73 -27.00 -51.63
C CYS A 162 31.25 -27.19 -50.18
N HIS A 163 29.95 -27.04 -49.92
CA HIS A 163 29.36 -27.19 -48.58
C HIS A 163 28.57 -28.49 -48.48
N ALA A 164 28.80 -29.29 -47.44
CA ALA A 164 27.80 -30.24 -46.95
C ALA A 164 26.94 -29.47 -45.94
N SER A 165 25.75 -28.99 -46.34
CA SER A 165 24.91 -28.15 -45.49
C SER A 165 23.55 -28.82 -45.21
N PRO A 166 23.25 -29.21 -43.95
CA PRO A 166 24.17 -29.22 -42.80
C PRO A 166 25.26 -30.30 -42.96
N PRO A 167 26.42 -30.19 -42.25
CA PRO A 167 27.43 -31.22 -42.24
C PRO A 167 26.80 -32.58 -41.89
N ALA A 168 26.93 -33.56 -42.78
CA ALA A 168 26.30 -34.87 -42.59
C ALA A 168 26.93 -35.56 -41.37
N GLY A 169 26.13 -35.83 -40.35
CA GLY A 169 26.54 -36.62 -39.20
C GLY A 169 25.38 -36.88 -38.25
N GLY A 170 25.56 -37.89 -37.40
CA GLY A 170 24.55 -38.32 -36.43
C GLY A 170 24.24 -37.28 -35.34
N THR A 171 23.44 -37.68 -34.36
CA THR A 171 22.89 -36.80 -33.30
C THR A 171 23.91 -36.27 -32.28
N GLY A 172 25.20 -36.59 -32.41
CA GLY A 172 26.26 -36.21 -31.46
C GLY A 172 27.40 -35.41 -32.09
N GLY A 173 28.14 -34.67 -31.27
CA GLY A 173 29.29 -33.88 -31.73
C GLY A 173 28.91 -32.64 -32.54
N ALA A 174 29.87 -32.08 -33.29
CA ALA A 174 29.69 -30.85 -34.07
C ALA A 174 28.68 -30.98 -35.24
N ALA A 175 28.51 -32.19 -35.78
CA ALA A 175 27.45 -32.47 -36.76
C ALA A 175 26.07 -32.48 -36.08
N GLY A 176 25.97 -33.08 -34.88
CA GLY A 176 24.78 -33.02 -34.04
C GLY A 176 24.37 -31.58 -33.70
N SER A 177 25.31 -30.69 -33.39
CA SER A 177 25.00 -29.27 -33.12
C SER A 177 24.36 -28.56 -34.34
N HIS A 178 24.85 -28.80 -35.56
CA HIS A 178 24.20 -28.27 -36.77
C HIS A 178 22.80 -28.88 -36.98
N ALA A 179 22.66 -30.20 -36.78
CA ALA A 179 21.39 -30.89 -36.89
C ALA A 179 20.34 -30.30 -35.92
N THR A 180 20.73 -30.05 -34.67
CA THR A 180 19.86 -29.42 -33.65
C THR A 180 19.41 -28.03 -34.08
N HIS A 181 20.32 -27.14 -34.51
CA HIS A 181 19.94 -25.81 -34.97
C HIS A 181 19.04 -25.87 -36.21
N ASN A 182 19.26 -26.83 -37.11
CA ASN A 182 18.43 -27.03 -38.30
C ASN A 182 16.99 -27.50 -37.97
N THR A 183 16.75 -28.08 -36.78
CA THR A 183 15.37 -28.39 -36.31
C THR A 183 14.56 -27.12 -36.03
N PHE A 184 15.23 -26.02 -35.69
CA PHE A 184 14.61 -24.73 -35.37
C PHE A 184 14.68 -23.74 -36.52
N PHE A 185 15.79 -23.74 -37.25
CA PHE A 185 16.08 -22.83 -38.35
C PHE A 185 16.48 -23.61 -39.60
N SER A 186 15.51 -24.14 -40.34
CA SER A 186 15.74 -25.01 -41.50
C SER A 186 16.05 -24.23 -42.78
N GLY A 187 17.01 -24.68 -43.59
CA GLY A 187 17.28 -24.12 -44.93
C GLY A 187 18.43 -23.10 -45.00
N LEU A 188 18.93 -22.85 -46.22
CA LEU A 188 20.19 -22.12 -46.45
C LEU A 188 20.16 -20.64 -46.03
N THR A 189 19.00 -19.99 -46.09
CA THR A 189 18.82 -18.60 -45.62
C THR A 189 18.99 -18.46 -44.11
N ASN A 190 18.76 -19.53 -43.36
CA ASN A 190 18.86 -19.53 -41.90
C ASN A 190 20.30 -19.72 -41.39
N CYS A 191 21.19 -20.27 -42.20
CA CYS A 191 22.63 -20.26 -41.92
C CYS A 191 23.16 -18.83 -41.77
N ALA A 192 22.54 -17.86 -42.47
CA ALA A 192 22.87 -16.45 -42.41
C ALA A 192 22.66 -15.82 -41.02
N LEU A 193 21.89 -16.48 -40.13
CA LEU A 193 21.74 -16.05 -38.75
C LEU A 193 23.07 -16.11 -37.99
N CYS A 194 23.96 -17.04 -38.37
CA CYS A 194 25.26 -17.26 -37.73
C CYS A 194 26.45 -17.02 -38.66
N HIS A 195 26.30 -17.26 -39.96
CA HIS A 195 27.36 -17.17 -40.97
C HIS A 195 27.11 -16.04 -41.98
N ALA A 196 28.16 -15.60 -42.66
CA ALA A 196 28.00 -14.64 -43.75
C ALA A 196 27.20 -15.26 -44.91
N ASN A 197 26.23 -14.51 -45.44
CA ASN A 197 25.47 -14.93 -46.62
C ASN A 197 26.23 -14.57 -47.90
N HIS A 198 26.97 -15.52 -48.47
CA HIS A 198 27.73 -15.30 -49.71
C HIS A 198 26.88 -15.41 -50.99
N VAL A 199 25.60 -15.81 -50.89
CA VAL A 199 24.70 -15.93 -52.05
C VAL A 199 24.31 -14.56 -52.61
N VAL A 200 24.30 -13.53 -51.77
CA VAL A 200 23.94 -12.15 -52.16
C VAL A 200 25.14 -11.34 -52.68
N GLU A 201 26.32 -11.94 -52.75
CA GLU A 201 27.52 -11.28 -53.26
C GLU A 201 27.58 -11.28 -54.79
N PRO A 202 28.18 -10.27 -55.45
CA PRO A 202 28.31 -10.21 -56.91
C PRO A 202 29.09 -11.40 -57.52
N ALA A 203 29.92 -12.07 -56.73
CA ALA A 203 30.67 -13.27 -57.11
C ALA A 203 30.57 -14.33 -56.00
N PRO A 204 29.51 -15.16 -55.99
CA PRO A 204 29.18 -16.05 -54.87
C PRO A 204 30.30 -17.02 -54.46
N PHE A 205 31.18 -17.42 -55.39
CA PHE A 205 32.29 -18.35 -55.12
C PHE A 205 33.61 -17.66 -54.75
N ALA A 206 33.68 -16.32 -54.75
CA ALA A 206 34.92 -15.59 -54.49
C ALA A 206 35.53 -15.91 -53.11
N HIS A 207 34.67 -16.19 -52.13
CA HIS A 207 35.06 -16.55 -50.77
C HIS A 207 35.82 -17.88 -50.66
N ALA A 208 35.71 -18.76 -51.67
CA ALA A 208 36.44 -20.03 -51.70
C ALA A 208 37.95 -19.79 -51.90
N SER A 209 38.33 -18.76 -52.66
CA SER A 209 39.73 -18.43 -52.97
C SER A 209 40.58 -17.99 -51.76
N SER A 210 39.93 -17.77 -50.62
CA SER A 210 40.54 -17.40 -49.34
C SER A 210 40.33 -18.44 -48.24
N ALA A 211 39.85 -19.64 -48.57
CA ALA A 211 39.73 -20.74 -47.63
C ALA A 211 41.08 -21.01 -46.92
N ALA A 212 41.05 -21.34 -45.61
CA ALA A 212 42.18 -21.36 -44.68
C ALA A 212 42.82 -20.00 -44.31
N ASN A 213 42.75 -19.01 -45.21
CA ASN A 213 43.35 -17.69 -45.02
C ASN A 213 42.37 -16.66 -44.41
N ARG A 214 41.08 -16.97 -44.37
CA ARG A 214 40.04 -16.21 -43.67
C ARG A 214 39.38 -17.06 -42.58
N GLY A 215 38.91 -16.41 -41.52
CA GLY A 215 38.09 -17.08 -40.51
C GLY A 215 36.63 -17.22 -40.96
N LEU A 216 35.95 -18.27 -40.52
CA LEU A 216 34.49 -18.35 -40.52
C LEU A 216 33.91 -17.19 -39.69
N LEU A 217 32.93 -16.49 -40.26
CA LEU A 217 32.12 -15.57 -39.47
C LEU A 217 31.12 -16.42 -38.68
N VAL A 218 31.22 -16.44 -37.35
CA VAL A 218 30.25 -17.08 -36.45
C VAL A 218 29.75 -16.03 -35.47
N ARG A 219 28.68 -15.32 -35.85
CA ARG A 219 28.07 -14.27 -35.05
C ARG A 219 26.56 -14.41 -35.16
N SER A 220 25.88 -14.68 -34.04
CA SER A 220 24.42 -14.71 -34.07
C SER A 220 23.89 -13.29 -34.25
N SER A 221 23.09 -13.10 -35.30
CA SER A 221 22.35 -11.88 -35.55
C SER A 221 20.94 -12.01 -34.98
N SER A 222 20.51 -10.99 -34.24
CA SER A 222 19.11 -10.75 -33.88
C SER A 222 18.66 -9.47 -34.60
N PRO A 223 17.45 -9.41 -35.16
CA PRO A 223 16.93 -8.20 -35.79
C PRO A 223 16.75 -7.03 -34.81
N PHE A 224 16.58 -7.29 -33.51
CA PHE A 224 16.28 -6.26 -32.50
C PHE A 224 17.54 -5.61 -31.95
N PHE A 225 18.58 -6.42 -31.75
CA PHE A 225 19.81 -5.94 -31.18
C PHE A 225 20.86 -5.74 -32.30
N GLY A 226 21.00 -6.65 -33.28
CA GLY A 226 22.10 -6.70 -34.28
C GLY A 226 22.99 -7.94 -34.12
N SER A 227 24.34 -7.84 -34.19
CA SER A 227 25.26 -8.97 -33.92
C SER A 227 25.60 -9.10 -32.42
N TYR A 228 25.03 -10.08 -31.70
CA TYR A 228 25.11 -10.16 -30.21
C TYR A 228 25.75 -11.43 -29.69
N GLY A 229 25.79 -12.52 -30.46
CA GLY A 229 26.46 -13.75 -30.05
C GLY A 229 27.96 -13.70 -30.30
N ARG A 230 28.73 -14.29 -29.38
CA ARG A 230 30.17 -14.50 -29.56
C ARG A 230 30.49 -15.99 -29.59
N TYR A 231 31.35 -16.37 -30.53
CA TYR A 231 31.98 -17.69 -30.59
C TYR A 231 33.46 -17.54 -30.25
N SER A 232 33.93 -18.27 -29.24
CA SER A 232 35.25 -18.03 -28.64
C SER A 232 36.43 -18.77 -29.29
N ALA A 233 36.17 -19.77 -30.11
CA ALA A 233 37.25 -20.56 -30.72
C ALA A 233 37.79 -19.96 -32.01
N ASN A 234 38.89 -20.56 -32.47
CA ASN A 234 39.45 -20.30 -33.77
C ASN A 234 38.39 -20.55 -34.86
N THR A 235 38.48 -19.76 -35.92
CA THR A 235 37.57 -19.81 -37.06
C THR A 235 38.31 -20.13 -38.36
N ARG A 236 39.63 -20.38 -38.31
CA ARG A 236 40.49 -20.70 -39.46
C ARG A 236 40.89 -22.18 -39.54
N ASP A 237 40.33 -23.00 -38.67
CA ASP A 237 40.54 -24.43 -38.49
C ASP A 237 39.28 -25.20 -38.91
N PHE A 238 38.93 -25.12 -40.20
CA PHE A 238 37.71 -25.75 -40.74
C PHE A 238 37.97 -26.68 -41.92
N LEU A 239 39.23 -26.84 -42.33
CA LEU A 239 39.60 -27.78 -43.39
C LEU A 239 39.73 -29.21 -42.85
N PRO A 240 39.47 -30.24 -43.68
CA PRO A 240 39.54 -31.64 -43.25
C PRO A 240 40.88 -32.06 -42.63
N SER A 241 42.01 -31.49 -43.04
CA SER A 241 43.33 -31.81 -42.48
C SER A 241 43.62 -31.16 -41.13
N GLN A 242 42.80 -30.20 -40.72
CA GLN A 242 43.00 -29.43 -39.50
C GLN A 242 42.26 -30.10 -38.34
N VAL A 243 42.75 -29.88 -37.12
CA VAL A 243 42.03 -30.28 -35.91
C VAL A 243 41.20 -29.08 -35.46
N ASN A 244 39.87 -29.18 -35.61
CA ASN A 244 38.96 -28.11 -35.26
C ASN A 244 38.82 -28.02 -33.74
N GLN A 245 39.12 -26.87 -33.16
CA GLN A 245 38.84 -26.59 -31.76
C GLN A 245 37.49 -25.89 -31.66
N PHE A 246 36.56 -26.49 -30.89
CA PHE A 246 35.23 -25.91 -30.74
C PHE A 246 35.15 -24.93 -29.56
N GLY A 247 34.45 -23.82 -29.79
CA GLY A 247 34.35 -22.72 -28.85
C GLY A 247 33.02 -22.64 -28.13
N THR A 248 32.99 -21.83 -27.09
CA THR A 248 31.77 -21.45 -26.37
C THR A 248 30.98 -20.39 -27.13
N CYS A 249 29.67 -20.55 -27.15
CA CYS A 249 28.72 -19.55 -27.61
C CYS A 249 28.19 -18.77 -26.40
N THR A 250 28.31 -17.45 -26.39
CA THR A 250 27.70 -16.58 -25.36
C THR A 250 26.72 -15.60 -25.99
N THR A 251 25.77 -15.11 -25.18
CA THR A 251 24.77 -14.09 -25.57
C THR A 251 23.98 -14.41 -26.84
N VAL A 252 23.74 -15.71 -27.07
CA VAL A 252 22.85 -16.21 -28.13
C VAL A 252 21.43 -16.23 -27.59
N TYR A 253 20.47 -15.78 -28.41
CA TYR A 253 19.05 -15.63 -28.04
C TYR A 253 18.50 -16.83 -27.24
N CYS A 254 18.60 -18.07 -27.75
CA CYS A 254 18.08 -19.27 -27.08
C CYS A 254 18.81 -19.65 -25.77
N HIS A 255 20.00 -19.11 -25.52
CA HIS A 255 20.82 -19.38 -24.33
C HIS A 255 20.93 -18.15 -23.42
N SER A 256 19.97 -17.24 -23.52
CA SER A 256 19.95 -15.97 -22.82
C SER A 256 18.61 -15.75 -22.12
N THR A 257 18.53 -14.71 -21.30
CA THR A 257 17.27 -14.27 -20.68
C THR A 257 16.26 -13.68 -21.67
N VAL A 258 16.52 -13.76 -22.99
CA VAL A 258 15.74 -13.19 -24.11
C VAL A 258 15.71 -11.66 -24.13
N GLN A 259 15.68 -11.03 -22.96
CA GLN A 259 15.73 -9.59 -22.73
C GLN A 259 16.61 -9.26 -21.53
N GLY A 260 17.11 -8.02 -21.42
CA GLY A 260 17.96 -7.60 -20.31
C GLY A 260 17.28 -7.72 -18.94
N VAL A 261 18.02 -8.13 -17.91
CA VAL A 261 17.48 -8.53 -16.60
C VAL A 261 16.77 -7.39 -15.88
N THR A 262 17.49 -6.31 -15.55
CA THR A 262 16.92 -5.15 -14.84
C THR A 262 16.46 -4.05 -15.80
N ASN A 263 17.10 -3.95 -16.97
CA ASN A 263 16.76 -2.99 -18.00
C ASN A 263 16.53 -3.75 -19.32
N PRO A 264 15.32 -3.71 -19.85
CA PRO A 264 14.97 -4.52 -21.00
C PRO A 264 15.57 -4.03 -22.33
N THR A 265 16.07 -2.79 -22.38
CA THR A 265 16.78 -2.24 -23.54
C THR A 265 18.25 -2.65 -23.58
N GLN A 266 18.74 -3.29 -22.51
CA GLN A 266 20.08 -3.86 -22.48
C GLN A 266 20.12 -5.25 -23.13
N PRO A 267 21.29 -5.67 -23.65
CA PRO A 267 21.47 -7.01 -24.17
C PRO A 267 21.06 -8.08 -23.15
N PRO A 268 20.46 -9.20 -23.60
CA PRO A 268 20.05 -10.26 -22.70
C PRO A 268 21.27 -10.90 -22.01
N ALA A 269 21.09 -11.29 -20.76
CA ALA A 269 22.12 -11.97 -19.99
C ALA A 269 22.27 -13.40 -20.48
N THR A 270 23.50 -13.91 -20.56
CA THR A 270 23.73 -15.32 -20.90
C THR A 270 23.26 -16.21 -19.76
N LEU A 271 22.31 -17.10 -20.04
CA LEU A 271 21.86 -18.12 -19.10
C LEU A 271 22.81 -19.31 -19.13
N TYR A 272 23.19 -19.81 -20.31
CA TYR A 272 24.16 -20.89 -20.51
C TYR A 272 25.12 -20.54 -21.64
N ALA A 273 26.39 -20.94 -21.51
CA ALA A 273 27.39 -20.72 -22.54
C ALA A 273 27.79 -22.07 -23.14
N PRO A 274 26.99 -22.62 -24.08
CA PRO A 274 27.26 -23.94 -24.63
C PRO A 274 28.55 -23.97 -25.43
N THR A 275 29.25 -25.11 -25.43
CA THR A 275 30.39 -25.35 -26.32
C THR A 275 29.91 -26.04 -27.58
N TRP A 276 30.30 -25.55 -28.75
CA TRP A 276 29.91 -26.19 -30.01
C TRP A 276 30.38 -27.65 -30.06
N GLY A 277 29.52 -28.56 -30.53
CA GLY A 277 29.81 -29.98 -30.55
C GLY A 277 29.61 -30.71 -29.22
N GLU A 278 29.15 -30.03 -28.17
CA GLU A 278 28.74 -30.72 -26.96
C GLU A 278 27.45 -31.53 -27.17
N THR A 279 27.34 -32.67 -26.48
CA THR A 279 26.13 -33.50 -26.48
C THR A 279 25.11 -32.95 -25.49
N PHE A 280 23.87 -32.75 -25.95
CA PHE A 280 22.71 -32.43 -25.11
C PHE A 280 22.02 -33.75 -24.74
N ALA A 281 22.12 -34.16 -23.46
CA ALA A 281 21.63 -35.46 -23.00
C ALA A 281 20.16 -35.44 -22.55
N ASP A 282 19.58 -34.27 -22.29
CA ASP A 282 18.20 -34.12 -21.83
C ASP A 282 17.41 -33.18 -22.74
N SER A 283 16.09 -33.31 -22.69
CA SER A 283 15.15 -32.46 -23.44
C SER A 283 15.58 -30.98 -23.37
N ILE A 284 15.48 -30.27 -24.49
CA ILE A 284 16.00 -28.90 -24.71
C ILE A 284 15.53 -27.87 -23.66
N CYS A 285 14.51 -28.21 -22.87
CA CYS A 285 13.91 -27.39 -21.82
C CYS A 285 14.10 -27.91 -20.38
N ALA A 286 14.65 -29.11 -20.16
CA ALA A 286 14.89 -29.67 -18.82
C ALA A 286 16.38 -29.90 -18.57
N GLY A 287 16.89 -29.35 -17.46
CA GLY A 287 18.26 -29.60 -16.98
C GLY A 287 19.21 -28.40 -17.05
N THR A 288 20.47 -28.62 -16.66
CA THR A 288 21.51 -27.59 -16.48
C THR A 288 21.95 -26.87 -17.75
N LYS A 289 21.51 -27.34 -18.93
CA LYS A 289 21.94 -26.88 -20.26
C LYS A 289 20.79 -26.37 -21.15
N GLY A 290 19.56 -26.25 -20.62
CA GLY A 290 18.38 -25.76 -21.36
C GLY A 290 18.31 -24.24 -21.54
N CYS A 291 17.25 -23.76 -22.22
CA CYS A 291 17.03 -22.32 -22.48
C CYS A 291 16.79 -21.52 -21.19
N HIS A 292 16.03 -22.06 -20.24
CA HIS A 292 15.85 -21.52 -18.89
C HIS A 292 15.64 -22.64 -17.87
N GLY A 293 15.99 -22.40 -16.61
CA GLY A 293 15.67 -23.29 -15.49
C GLY A 293 14.21 -23.13 -15.06
N VAL A 294 13.59 -24.20 -14.59
CA VAL A 294 12.15 -24.29 -14.29
C VAL A 294 11.80 -24.10 -12.80
N GLY A 295 12.77 -24.19 -11.87
CA GLY A 295 12.55 -23.90 -10.44
C GLY A 295 11.29 -24.55 -9.84
N PHE A 296 10.66 -23.90 -8.84
CA PHE A 296 9.43 -24.35 -8.16
C PHE A 296 8.15 -24.36 -9.03
N ALA A 297 8.26 -24.28 -10.35
CA ALA A 297 7.12 -24.27 -11.26
C ALA A 297 6.44 -25.65 -11.38
N HIS A 298 7.06 -26.72 -10.86
CA HIS A 298 6.48 -28.07 -10.84
C HIS A 298 5.99 -28.49 -9.44
N PRO A 299 4.87 -29.24 -9.35
CA PRO A 299 4.30 -29.69 -8.08
C PRO A 299 5.26 -30.56 -7.23
N ASP A 300 6.15 -31.31 -7.89
CA ASP A 300 7.08 -32.30 -7.35
C ASP A 300 8.42 -31.74 -6.84
N ASP A 301 8.73 -30.46 -7.11
CA ASP A 301 9.97 -29.81 -6.66
C ASP A 301 9.95 -29.31 -5.19
N ALA A 302 8.91 -29.66 -4.43
CA ALA A 302 8.76 -29.28 -3.02
C ALA A 302 9.77 -29.92 -2.06
N ALA A 303 10.55 -30.90 -2.52
CA ALA A 303 11.49 -31.67 -1.70
C ALA A 303 12.93 -31.15 -1.74
N ILE A 304 13.25 -30.12 -2.52
CA ILE A 304 14.63 -29.62 -2.67
C ILE A 304 14.83 -28.33 -1.84
N PRO A 305 15.76 -28.33 -0.85
CA PRO A 305 16.11 -27.14 -0.06
C PRO A 305 16.59 -25.96 -0.93
N ASP A 306 16.27 -24.73 -0.51
CA ASP A 306 16.51 -23.46 -1.23
C ASP A 306 17.99 -23.22 -1.60
N ASP A 307 18.92 -23.80 -0.83
CA ASP A 307 20.36 -23.70 -1.08
C ASP A 307 20.87 -24.63 -2.20
N GLN A 308 20.05 -25.60 -2.63
CA GLN A 308 20.36 -26.59 -3.69
C GLN A 308 19.68 -26.23 -5.03
N VAL A 309 18.67 -25.35 -5.06
CA VAL A 309 17.98 -24.93 -6.30
C VAL A 309 18.62 -23.67 -6.91
N ARG A 310 19.94 -23.70 -7.18
CA ARG A 310 20.61 -22.67 -8.00
C ARG A 310 20.40 -22.85 -9.50
N PHE A 311 19.36 -23.56 -9.92
CA PHE A 311 19.06 -23.76 -11.34
C PHE A 311 18.29 -22.56 -11.90
N ARG A 312 19.05 -21.52 -12.27
CA ARG A 312 18.81 -20.58 -13.39
C ARG A 312 17.35 -20.21 -13.67
N LYS A 313 16.65 -19.69 -12.66
CA LYS A 313 15.30 -19.10 -12.82
C LYS A 313 15.35 -18.00 -13.91
N LEU A 314 14.24 -17.79 -14.63
CA LEU A 314 14.09 -16.59 -15.46
C LEU A 314 14.28 -15.36 -14.56
N GLN A 315 15.24 -14.51 -14.91
CA GLN A 315 15.60 -13.32 -14.13
C GLN A 315 15.13 -12.01 -14.80
N SER A 316 14.59 -12.07 -16.02
CA SER A 316 14.10 -10.87 -16.71
C SER A 316 12.96 -10.22 -15.93
N GLY A 317 13.17 -8.96 -15.54
CA GLY A 317 12.21 -8.12 -14.84
C GLY A 317 11.83 -8.70 -13.48
N SER A 318 10.56 -9.08 -13.33
CA SER A 318 9.99 -9.53 -12.05
C SER A 318 9.79 -11.04 -11.93
N HIS A 319 10.30 -11.85 -12.88
CA HIS A 319 10.10 -13.31 -12.87
C HIS A 319 10.57 -13.96 -11.56
N GLU A 320 11.75 -13.62 -11.06
CA GLU A 320 12.28 -14.22 -9.82
C GLU A 320 11.31 -14.10 -8.63
N ARG A 321 10.63 -12.96 -8.51
CA ARG A 321 9.67 -12.70 -7.43
C ARG A 321 8.34 -13.42 -7.64
N HIS A 322 7.84 -13.45 -8.88
CA HIS A 322 6.57 -14.11 -9.20
C HIS A 322 6.70 -15.63 -9.15
N LEU A 323 7.84 -16.18 -9.58
CA LEU A 323 8.14 -17.61 -9.51
C LEU A 323 8.46 -18.08 -8.09
N ALA A 324 8.72 -17.17 -7.15
CA ALA A 324 8.80 -17.48 -5.73
C ALA A 324 7.41 -17.70 -5.09
N TYR A 325 6.34 -17.25 -5.75
CA TYR A 325 4.96 -17.50 -5.33
C TYR A 325 4.40 -18.73 -6.05
N ARG A 326 3.65 -19.58 -5.33
CA ARG A 326 2.86 -20.65 -5.94
C ARG A 326 1.44 -20.15 -6.18
N PHE A 327 1.12 -19.86 -7.43
CA PHE A 327 -0.28 -19.68 -7.82
C PHE A 327 -0.96 -21.04 -7.68
N ASN A 328 -2.15 -21.12 -7.08
CA ASN A 328 -2.84 -22.39 -6.75
C ASN A 328 -3.45 -23.07 -8.01
N GLU A 329 -2.73 -23.04 -9.12
CA GLU A 329 -3.13 -23.46 -10.47
C GLU A 329 -2.04 -24.34 -11.10
N SER A 330 -2.35 -24.96 -12.23
CA SER A 330 -1.53 -25.93 -12.97
C SER A 330 -0.24 -25.35 -13.61
N GLY A 331 0.50 -24.49 -12.89
CA GLY A 331 1.83 -23.99 -13.27
C GLY A 331 1.95 -22.47 -13.12
N ASN A 332 3.00 -22.00 -12.45
CA ASN A 332 3.21 -20.57 -12.16
C ASN A 332 3.30 -19.66 -13.39
N CYS A 333 3.67 -20.19 -14.56
CA CYS A 333 3.77 -19.41 -15.80
C CYS A 333 2.39 -19.13 -16.43
N GLN A 334 1.42 -20.04 -16.26
CA GLN A 334 0.10 -19.95 -16.89
C GLN A 334 -0.72 -18.78 -16.34
N ALA A 335 -0.44 -18.37 -15.11
CA ALA A 335 -1.00 -17.17 -14.50
C ALA A 335 -0.82 -15.92 -15.39
N CYS A 336 0.32 -15.79 -16.08
CA CYS A 336 0.62 -14.62 -16.93
C CYS A 336 0.67 -14.95 -18.43
N HIS A 337 0.58 -16.23 -18.81
CA HIS A 337 0.77 -16.71 -20.17
C HIS A 337 -0.32 -17.72 -20.59
N TYR A 338 -1.58 -17.27 -20.54
CA TYR A 338 -2.77 -18.11 -20.72
C TYR A 338 -2.96 -18.68 -22.13
N ASN A 339 -2.65 -17.92 -23.18
CA ASN A 339 -3.19 -18.18 -24.53
C ASN A 339 -2.12 -18.58 -25.57
N PHE A 340 -1.26 -19.53 -25.23
CA PHE A 340 -0.48 -20.24 -26.24
C PHE A 340 -1.39 -21.29 -26.92
N THR A 341 -1.95 -20.92 -28.07
CA THR A 341 -2.92 -21.72 -28.83
C THR A 341 -2.36 -23.09 -29.23
N GLY A 342 -2.84 -24.14 -28.57
CA GLY A 342 -2.59 -25.53 -28.95
C GLY A 342 -2.80 -26.50 -27.79
N SER A 343 -4.06 -26.89 -27.54
CA SER A 343 -4.48 -28.08 -26.78
C SER A 343 -3.77 -28.37 -25.44
N GLY A 344 -4.44 -28.04 -24.33
CA GLY A 344 -4.26 -28.74 -23.05
C GLY A 344 -2.84 -28.69 -22.48
N VAL A 345 -2.42 -27.53 -21.97
CA VAL A 345 -1.21 -27.40 -21.15
C VAL A 345 -1.47 -27.93 -19.73
N GLY A 346 -1.64 -29.25 -19.61
CA GLY A 346 -0.99 -29.97 -18.52
C GLY A 346 0.52 -30.06 -18.81
N CYS A 347 1.31 -30.69 -17.94
CA CYS A 347 2.77 -30.86 -18.12
C CYS A 347 3.16 -31.26 -19.56
N SER A 348 2.31 -32.02 -20.29
CA SER A 348 2.48 -32.35 -21.71
C SER A 348 2.71 -31.15 -22.63
N GLY A 349 1.99 -30.03 -22.48
CA GLY A 349 2.11 -28.90 -23.41
C GLY A 349 3.44 -28.14 -23.29
N CYS A 350 4.18 -28.31 -22.19
CA CYS A 350 5.55 -27.82 -22.05
C CYS A 350 6.61 -28.90 -22.37
N HIS A 351 6.24 -30.18 -22.28
CA HIS A 351 7.18 -31.33 -22.36
C HIS A 351 7.09 -32.15 -23.65
N THR A 352 6.10 -31.96 -24.54
CA THR A 352 6.06 -32.67 -25.83
C THR A 352 6.99 -32.05 -26.87
N ILE A 353 7.91 -32.90 -27.34
CA ILE A 353 8.87 -32.66 -28.41
C ILE A 353 8.14 -32.21 -29.70
N HIS A 354 8.51 -31.02 -30.20
CA HIS A 354 8.20 -30.37 -31.50
C HIS A 354 6.91 -29.55 -31.74
N GLY A 355 5.93 -29.46 -30.83
CA GLY A 355 4.68 -28.72 -31.12
C GLY A 355 4.65 -27.23 -30.72
N PRO A 356 4.83 -26.89 -29.43
CA PRO A 356 4.60 -25.53 -28.92
C PRO A 356 5.86 -24.64 -28.84
N PHE A 357 7.06 -25.17 -29.11
CA PHE A 357 8.32 -24.42 -29.00
C PHE A 357 8.39 -23.19 -29.91
N LYS A 358 7.67 -23.17 -31.04
CA LYS A 358 7.70 -22.05 -31.98
C LYS A 358 7.44 -20.71 -31.29
N ASN A 359 6.54 -20.66 -30.31
CA ASN A 359 6.17 -19.41 -29.64
C ASN A 359 7.10 -19.00 -28.48
N HIS A 360 8.08 -19.83 -28.11
CA HIS A 360 9.14 -19.45 -27.14
C HIS A 360 10.44 -19.05 -27.84
N ILE A 361 10.62 -19.45 -29.11
CA ILE A 361 11.80 -19.11 -29.92
C ILE A 361 11.50 -18.20 -31.12
N ASP A 362 10.26 -17.73 -31.24
CA ASP A 362 9.80 -16.76 -32.26
C ASP A 362 10.28 -15.33 -32.02
N GLN A 363 10.96 -15.09 -30.90
CA GLN A 363 11.43 -13.76 -30.49
C GLN A 363 10.28 -12.81 -30.17
N ILE A 364 9.18 -13.35 -29.63
CA ILE A 364 8.00 -12.59 -29.20
C ILE A 364 7.81 -12.77 -27.69
N ILE A 365 7.54 -11.67 -26.97
CA ILE A 365 7.18 -11.68 -25.55
C ILE A 365 5.66 -11.62 -25.43
N GLY A 366 4.98 -12.77 -25.35
CA GLY A 366 3.53 -12.82 -25.23
C GLY A 366 3.06 -12.91 -23.78
N VAL A 367 2.51 -11.83 -23.21
CA VAL A 367 1.86 -11.85 -21.88
C VAL A 367 0.35 -11.79 -22.07
N THR A 368 -0.39 -12.74 -21.49
CA THR A 368 -1.85 -12.80 -21.58
C THR A 368 -2.40 -13.43 -20.31
N PHE A 369 -3.29 -12.73 -19.61
CA PHE A 369 -3.96 -13.23 -18.42
C PHE A 369 -5.17 -14.07 -18.80
N ASP A 370 -5.51 -15.06 -17.96
CA ASP A 370 -6.73 -15.85 -18.11
C ASP A 370 -7.96 -14.99 -17.77
N PRO A 371 -8.88 -14.73 -18.72
CA PRO A 371 -10.07 -13.94 -18.46
C PRO A 371 -11.09 -14.64 -17.55
N GLY A 372 -11.02 -15.97 -17.43
CA GLY A 372 -11.87 -16.77 -16.55
C GLY A 372 -11.29 -17.01 -15.15
N ASN A 373 -10.06 -16.57 -14.91
CA ASN A 373 -9.39 -16.78 -13.63
C ASN A 373 -9.72 -15.68 -12.64
N SER A 374 -10.27 -16.11 -11.49
CA SER A 374 -10.67 -15.24 -10.39
C SER A 374 -9.54 -14.51 -9.64
N LEU A 375 -8.27 -14.80 -9.94
CA LEU A 375 -7.09 -14.03 -9.51
C LEU A 375 -6.87 -12.76 -10.35
N PHE A 376 -7.50 -12.67 -11.52
CA PHE A 376 -7.46 -11.54 -12.43
C PHE A 376 -8.87 -10.94 -12.52
N SER A 377 -8.99 -9.62 -12.58
CA SER A 377 -10.31 -8.99 -12.45
C SER A 377 -11.19 -9.29 -13.66
N GLU A 378 -12.05 -10.30 -13.60
CA GLU A 378 -13.16 -10.58 -14.54
C GLU A 378 -12.86 -10.21 -16.01
N GLY A 379 -11.68 -10.61 -16.52
CA GLY A 379 -11.28 -10.35 -17.92
C GLY A 379 -10.71 -8.97 -18.27
N THR A 380 -10.38 -8.11 -17.31
CA THR A 380 -9.85 -6.74 -17.54
C THR A 380 -8.36 -6.56 -17.21
N ALA A 381 -7.70 -7.60 -16.71
CA ALA A 381 -6.27 -7.57 -16.44
C ALA A 381 -5.47 -7.39 -17.74
N ILE A 382 -4.54 -6.43 -17.75
CA ILE A 382 -3.71 -6.14 -18.93
C ILE A 382 -2.25 -5.94 -18.55
N TYR A 383 -1.38 -6.34 -19.48
CA TYR A 383 0.02 -5.96 -19.50
C TYR A 383 0.20 -4.95 -20.64
N THR A 384 0.70 -3.76 -20.35
CA THR A 384 0.81 -2.68 -21.36
C THR A 384 2.11 -2.74 -22.15
N GLY A 385 2.96 -3.73 -21.90
CA GLY A 385 4.23 -3.88 -22.62
C GLY A 385 3.97 -4.44 -24.00
N ASP A 386 4.78 -4.03 -24.96
CA ASP A 386 4.73 -4.63 -26.28
C ASP A 386 5.38 -6.02 -26.26
N THR A 387 5.19 -6.74 -27.36
CA THR A 387 5.67 -8.11 -27.50
C THR A 387 7.08 -8.19 -28.10
N VAL A 388 7.80 -7.07 -28.21
CA VAL A 388 9.06 -6.95 -28.95
C VAL A 388 10.24 -6.94 -27.98
N PRO A 389 11.18 -7.90 -28.05
CA PRO A 389 12.39 -7.85 -27.23
C PRO A 389 13.21 -6.57 -27.46
N GLY A 390 13.76 -6.00 -26.38
CA GLY A 390 14.57 -4.78 -26.45
C GLY A 390 13.80 -3.47 -26.24
N THR A 391 12.48 -3.54 -26.05
CA THR A 391 11.64 -2.39 -25.70
C THR A 391 11.48 -2.25 -24.17
N PRO A 392 11.08 -1.07 -23.66
CA PRO A 392 10.80 -0.87 -22.24
C PRO A 392 9.74 -1.84 -21.68
N TYR A 393 9.86 -2.21 -20.40
CA TYR A 393 8.86 -3.04 -19.73
C TYR A 393 7.53 -2.30 -19.63
N GLY A 394 6.44 -3.05 -19.79
CA GLY A 394 5.08 -2.58 -19.54
C GLY A 394 4.69 -2.56 -18.06
N SER A 395 3.48 -2.05 -17.81
CA SER A 395 2.82 -2.08 -16.51
C SER A 395 1.71 -3.11 -16.49
N CYS A 396 1.57 -3.71 -15.31
CA CYS A 396 0.50 -4.61 -14.94
C CYS A 396 -0.67 -3.79 -14.35
N ASN A 397 -1.88 -3.92 -14.90
CA ASN A 397 -3.08 -3.20 -14.45
C ASN A 397 -4.25 -4.14 -14.20
N SER A 398 -5.18 -3.72 -13.34
CA SER A 398 -6.43 -4.43 -13.04
C SER A 398 -6.19 -5.88 -12.55
N LEU A 399 -5.36 -6.02 -11.52
CA LEU A 399 -4.95 -7.32 -10.97
C LEU A 399 -5.23 -7.36 -9.46
N PHE A 400 -5.80 -8.46 -8.98
CA PHE A 400 -6.09 -8.64 -7.55
C PHE A 400 -4.82 -8.54 -6.69
N CYS A 401 -3.72 -9.18 -7.11
CA CYS A 401 -2.45 -9.17 -6.37
C CYS A 401 -1.77 -7.79 -6.28
N HIS A 402 -2.16 -6.85 -7.15
CA HIS A 402 -1.71 -5.44 -7.11
C HIS A 402 -2.84 -4.49 -6.70
N SER A 403 -3.88 -5.00 -6.02
CA SER A 403 -4.95 -4.21 -5.43
C SER A 403 -4.71 -3.92 -3.95
N ASP A 404 -5.61 -3.16 -3.35
CA ASP A 404 -5.65 -2.93 -1.89
C ASP A 404 -6.25 -4.10 -1.08
N GLY A 405 -6.62 -5.21 -1.75
CA GLY A 405 -7.19 -6.40 -1.11
C GLY A 405 -8.61 -6.23 -0.55
N THR A 406 -9.32 -5.15 -0.91
CA THR A 406 -10.69 -4.88 -0.40
C THR A 406 -11.78 -5.73 -1.03
N ALA A 407 -11.52 -6.31 -2.21
CA ALA A 407 -12.48 -7.07 -3.01
C ALA A 407 -13.06 -8.32 -2.33
N ILE A 408 -12.41 -8.88 -1.30
CA ILE A 408 -12.93 -10.06 -0.57
C ILE A 408 -14.32 -9.77 0.02
N SER A 409 -14.56 -8.55 0.49
CA SER A 409 -15.83 -8.17 1.15
C SER A 409 -16.89 -7.62 0.21
N THR A 410 -16.47 -6.93 -0.87
CA THR A 410 -17.37 -6.23 -1.79
C THR A 410 -17.61 -6.99 -3.09
N GLY A 411 -16.78 -7.99 -3.41
CA GLY A 411 -16.70 -8.61 -4.73
C GLY A 411 -16.13 -7.68 -5.82
N VAL A 412 -15.86 -6.41 -5.49
CA VAL A 412 -15.46 -5.37 -6.44
C VAL A 412 -14.06 -4.88 -6.13
N LEU A 413 -13.20 -4.88 -7.15
CA LEU A 413 -11.86 -4.29 -7.10
C LEU A 413 -11.97 -2.78 -7.36
N ASN A 414 -12.08 -1.99 -6.29
CA ASN A 414 -12.27 -0.53 -6.38
C ASN A 414 -10.96 0.27 -6.52
N SER A 415 -9.80 -0.35 -6.25
CA SER A 415 -8.49 0.32 -6.30
C SER A 415 -7.39 -0.67 -6.69
N TYR A 416 -6.53 -0.27 -7.62
CA TYR A 416 -5.38 -1.04 -8.07
C TYR A 416 -4.18 -0.13 -8.31
N SER A 417 -3.00 -0.65 -8.00
CA SER A 417 -1.73 -0.01 -8.32
C SER A 417 -1.28 -0.43 -9.72
N SER A 418 -1.00 0.55 -10.58
CA SER A 418 -0.30 0.29 -11.85
C SER A 418 1.17 0.04 -11.54
N ILE A 419 1.61 -1.21 -11.62
CA ILE A 419 2.98 -1.60 -11.27
C ILE A 419 3.75 -1.97 -12.53
N ALA A 420 4.88 -1.31 -12.76
CA ALA A 420 5.78 -1.61 -13.86
C ALA A 420 6.48 -2.97 -13.65
N TRP A 421 6.54 -3.81 -14.69
CA TRP A 421 7.33 -5.03 -14.64
C TRP A 421 8.82 -4.70 -14.52
N GLY A 422 9.54 -5.48 -13.71
CA GLY A 422 10.93 -5.15 -13.34
C GLY A 422 11.07 -4.07 -12.28
N SER A 423 9.98 -3.53 -11.72
CA SER A 423 10.07 -2.63 -10.57
C SER A 423 10.69 -3.31 -9.35
N GLY A 424 11.15 -2.50 -8.39
CA GLY A 424 11.60 -2.97 -7.08
C GLY A 424 10.50 -3.67 -6.27
N ALA A 425 10.87 -4.22 -5.12
CA ALA A 425 9.91 -4.81 -4.18
C ALA A 425 8.91 -3.77 -3.68
N LEU A 426 7.64 -4.15 -3.57
CA LEU A 426 6.59 -3.30 -3.02
C LEU A 426 6.67 -3.32 -1.48
N THR A 427 6.50 -2.14 -0.87
CA THR A 427 6.23 -2.00 0.56
C THR A 427 4.75 -2.23 0.83
N CYS A 428 4.36 -2.40 2.10
CA CYS A 428 2.94 -2.52 2.50
C CYS A 428 2.10 -1.36 1.91
N THR A 429 2.64 -0.14 1.99
CA THR A 429 2.04 1.10 1.44
C THR A 429 1.89 1.12 -0.08
N GLY A 430 2.55 0.22 -0.81
CA GLY A 430 2.38 0.06 -2.25
C GLY A 430 1.06 -0.60 -2.65
N CYS A 431 0.40 -1.30 -1.71
CA CYS A 431 -0.90 -1.94 -1.92
C CYS A 431 -2.00 -1.31 -1.05
N HIS A 432 -1.76 -1.13 0.26
CA HIS A 432 -2.72 -0.55 1.20
C HIS A 432 -2.04 0.31 2.27
N GLY A 433 -2.77 1.18 2.98
CA GLY A 433 -2.22 1.96 4.09
C GLY A 433 -1.58 1.09 5.19
N TYR A 434 -0.61 1.62 5.94
CA TYR A 434 0.06 0.91 7.03
C TYR A 434 -0.18 1.62 8.38
N PRO A 435 -1.22 1.26 9.16
CA PRO A 435 -2.28 0.28 8.87
C PRO A 435 -3.34 0.82 7.87
N PRO A 436 -4.31 0.01 7.39
CA PRO A 436 -5.34 0.49 6.46
C PRO A 436 -6.14 1.70 7.00
N LEU A 437 -6.16 2.81 6.24
CA LEU A 437 -6.64 4.13 6.68
C LEU A 437 -8.05 4.53 6.22
N TYR A 438 -8.82 3.61 5.66
CA TYR A 438 -10.17 3.92 5.17
C TYR A 438 -11.20 4.01 6.32
N ALA A 439 -12.29 4.75 6.13
CA ALA A 439 -13.33 4.91 7.15
C ALA A 439 -14.06 3.57 7.43
N SER A 440 -14.46 3.31 8.68
CA SER A 440 -15.25 2.12 8.99
C SER A 440 -16.57 2.15 8.21
N GLY A 441 -16.87 1.05 7.51
CA GLY A 441 -18.05 0.90 6.64
C GLY A 441 -17.81 1.32 5.19
N SER A 442 -16.68 1.91 4.84
CA SER A 442 -16.36 2.32 3.47
C SER A 442 -14.87 2.12 3.15
N PRO A 443 -14.49 1.08 2.39
CA PRO A 443 -15.35 0.09 1.73
C PRO A 443 -15.88 -1.02 2.66
N LYS A 444 -15.36 -1.15 3.88
CA LYS A 444 -15.75 -2.20 4.84
C LYS A 444 -15.51 -1.79 6.29
N ALA A 445 -15.93 -2.63 7.23
CA ALA A 445 -15.63 -2.46 8.66
C ALA A 445 -14.13 -2.20 8.91
N ASN A 446 -13.81 -1.17 9.71
CA ASN A 446 -12.44 -0.83 10.08
C ASN A 446 -12.34 -0.40 11.55
N SER A 447 -11.43 -1.03 12.29
CA SER A 447 -11.05 -0.62 13.65
C SER A 447 -9.55 -0.37 13.82
N HIS A 448 -8.76 -0.31 12.74
CA HIS A 448 -7.31 -0.10 12.84
C HIS A 448 -6.94 1.19 13.58
N GLN A 449 -7.69 2.27 13.37
CA GLN A 449 -7.43 3.54 14.07
C GLN A 449 -7.55 3.41 15.58
N ALA A 450 -8.47 2.56 16.07
CA ALA A 450 -8.62 2.26 17.50
C ALA A 450 -7.49 1.39 18.06
N HIS A 451 -6.67 0.78 17.19
CA HIS A 451 -5.58 -0.13 17.55
C HIS A 451 -4.21 0.38 17.05
N ASN A 452 -4.06 1.68 16.78
CA ASN A 452 -2.84 2.25 16.22
C ASN A 452 -1.58 2.10 17.11
N GLY A 453 -1.76 1.76 18.40
CA GLY A 453 -0.69 1.43 19.33
C GLY A 453 -0.14 0.00 19.20
N TYR A 454 -0.73 -0.85 18.35
CA TYR A 454 -0.31 -2.24 18.15
C TYR A 454 0.24 -2.47 16.74
N SER A 455 1.25 -3.34 16.65
CA SER A 455 1.82 -3.79 15.38
C SER A 455 0.97 -4.91 14.76
N CYS A 456 1.05 -5.08 13.44
CA CYS A 456 0.19 -6.01 12.69
C CYS A 456 0.35 -7.47 13.14
N ASP A 457 1.53 -7.86 13.65
CA ASP A 457 1.80 -9.21 14.19
C ASP A 457 0.89 -9.59 15.36
N LYS A 458 0.26 -8.61 16.02
CA LYS A 458 -0.68 -8.86 17.10
C LYS A 458 -1.96 -9.52 16.60
N CYS A 459 -2.43 -9.17 15.41
CA CYS A 459 -3.70 -9.67 14.87
C CYS A 459 -3.55 -10.48 13.58
N HIS A 460 -2.38 -10.46 12.94
CA HIS A 460 -2.13 -11.10 11.64
C HIS A 460 -0.86 -11.95 11.69
N TYR A 461 -0.67 -12.72 12.77
CA TYR A 461 0.61 -13.37 13.08
C TYR A 461 1.08 -14.36 12.00
N SER A 462 0.15 -15.12 11.42
CA SER A 462 0.45 -16.03 10.31
C SER A 462 0.87 -15.28 9.04
N THR A 463 0.45 -14.02 8.89
CA THR A 463 0.82 -13.17 7.75
C THR A 463 2.15 -12.45 7.99
N THR A 464 2.38 -11.95 9.21
CA THR A 464 3.59 -11.23 9.60
C THR A 464 3.94 -11.50 11.05
N THR A 465 5.20 -11.84 11.32
CA THR A 465 5.70 -12.07 12.68
C THR A 465 6.39 -10.85 13.28
N ASN A 466 6.60 -9.79 12.50
CA ASN A 466 7.29 -8.56 12.93
C ASN A 466 6.51 -7.28 12.61
N GLY A 467 5.32 -7.41 12.01
CA GLY A 467 4.46 -6.32 11.59
C GLY A 467 4.84 -5.66 10.26
N SER A 468 6.12 -5.66 9.89
CA SER A 468 6.67 -4.85 8.79
C SER A 468 7.05 -5.63 7.53
N ALA A 469 7.09 -6.97 7.61
CA ALA A 469 7.37 -7.86 6.49
C ALA A 469 6.37 -9.02 6.43
N ILE A 470 6.03 -9.46 5.22
CA ILE A 470 5.18 -10.62 4.99
C ILE A 470 6.01 -11.89 5.19
N THR A 471 5.66 -12.72 6.17
CA THR A 471 6.33 -13.98 6.45
C THR A 471 6.02 -15.02 5.37
N THR A 472 4.78 -15.05 4.90
CA THR A 472 4.38 -15.88 3.76
C THR A 472 3.28 -15.21 2.95
N SER A 473 3.54 -15.02 1.66
CA SER A 473 2.59 -14.44 0.72
C SER A 473 1.33 -15.30 0.58
N ARG A 474 1.41 -16.61 0.89
CA ARG A 474 0.27 -17.52 0.90
C ARG A 474 -0.86 -17.04 1.82
N TYR A 475 -0.58 -16.42 2.95
CA TYR A 475 -1.64 -15.95 3.87
C TYR A 475 -2.04 -14.49 3.63
N HIS A 476 -1.31 -13.77 2.78
CA HIS A 476 -1.58 -12.37 2.47
C HIS A 476 -2.47 -12.18 1.23
N VAL A 477 -2.26 -12.98 0.18
CA VAL A 477 -2.98 -12.86 -1.11
C VAL A 477 -3.93 -14.03 -1.41
N ASN A 478 -4.35 -14.79 -0.38
CA ASN A 478 -5.29 -15.92 -0.50
C ASN A 478 -6.77 -15.54 -0.57
N ARG A 479 -7.11 -14.26 -0.71
CA ARG A 479 -8.50 -13.77 -0.71
C ARG A 479 -9.24 -14.07 0.60
N ALA A 480 -8.53 -14.21 1.71
CA ALA A 480 -9.10 -14.32 3.04
C ALA A 480 -8.44 -13.31 3.99
N TYR A 481 -9.18 -12.87 5.01
CA TYR A 481 -8.58 -12.14 6.12
C TYR A 481 -8.01 -13.13 7.11
N THR A 482 -6.70 -13.34 7.05
CA THR A 482 -5.97 -14.16 8.03
C THR A 482 -5.80 -13.35 9.30
N VAL A 483 -6.77 -13.46 10.22
CA VAL A 483 -6.75 -12.79 11.53
C VAL A 483 -6.53 -13.83 12.62
N ASP A 484 -5.35 -13.82 13.19
CA ASP A 484 -4.88 -14.79 14.17
C ASP A 484 -3.99 -14.12 15.23
N ALA A 485 -4.15 -14.56 16.47
CA ALA A 485 -3.52 -13.94 17.62
C ALA A 485 -2.00 -14.13 17.62
N GLY A 486 -1.28 -13.03 17.79
CA GLY A 486 0.18 -13.05 17.95
C GLY A 486 0.64 -13.48 19.34
N THR A 487 1.96 -13.60 19.48
CA THR A 487 2.58 -14.00 20.75
C THR A 487 2.17 -13.06 21.89
N GLY A 488 1.69 -13.65 22.98
CA GLY A 488 1.36 -12.94 24.23
C GLY A 488 -0.05 -12.37 24.31
N ILE A 489 -0.89 -12.57 23.29
CA ILE A 489 -2.31 -12.19 23.34
C ILE A 489 -3.19 -13.36 22.90
N THR A 490 -4.46 -13.32 23.28
CA THR A 490 -5.44 -14.34 22.88
C THR A 490 -6.73 -13.67 22.41
N PHE A 491 -7.31 -14.20 21.34
CA PHE A 491 -8.68 -13.93 20.91
C PHE A 491 -9.08 -15.02 19.90
N THR A 492 -10.38 -15.20 19.69
CA THR A 492 -10.91 -15.99 18.58
C THR A 492 -11.64 -15.06 17.62
N TYR A 493 -11.27 -15.08 16.34
CA TYR A 493 -11.89 -14.29 15.30
C TYR A 493 -12.83 -15.14 14.45
N SER A 494 -14.02 -14.61 14.16
CA SER A 494 -14.96 -15.16 13.19
C SER A 494 -15.27 -14.11 12.13
N PHE A 495 -15.01 -14.44 10.88
CA PHE A 495 -15.23 -13.52 9.76
C PHE A 495 -16.72 -13.24 9.53
N ALA A 496 -17.05 -11.98 9.23
CA ALA A 496 -18.34 -11.55 8.70
C ALA A 496 -18.14 -10.34 7.78
N THR A 497 -18.90 -10.24 6.69
CA THR A 497 -18.78 -9.16 5.70
C THR A 497 -19.12 -7.78 6.27
N SER A 498 -19.99 -7.72 7.29
CA SER A 498 -20.38 -6.50 8.00
C SER A 498 -19.41 -6.08 9.12
N GLY A 499 -18.35 -6.85 9.36
CA GLY A 499 -17.46 -6.68 10.52
C GLY A 499 -17.43 -7.95 11.38
N GLY A 500 -16.30 -8.67 11.35
CA GLY A 500 -16.13 -9.94 12.05
C GLY A 500 -16.19 -9.82 13.58
N THR A 501 -16.49 -10.92 14.25
CA THR A 501 -16.59 -10.99 15.71
C THR A 501 -15.31 -11.51 16.34
N CYS A 502 -14.82 -10.81 17.36
CA CYS A 502 -13.73 -11.25 18.22
C CYS A 502 -14.30 -11.67 19.58
N THR A 503 -13.86 -12.82 20.10
CA THR A 503 -14.27 -13.34 21.42
C THR A 503 -13.08 -13.72 22.29
N ASN A 504 -13.27 -13.73 23.61
CA ASN A 504 -12.24 -14.07 24.60
C ASN A 504 -10.95 -13.23 24.43
N ILE A 505 -11.12 -11.92 24.21
CA ILE A 505 -10.01 -11.05 23.82
C ILE A 505 -9.21 -10.64 25.06
N SER A 506 -7.94 -11.05 25.16
CA SER A 506 -7.08 -10.74 26.31
C SER A 506 -6.92 -9.23 26.54
N CYS A 507 -6.82 -8.43 25.48
CA CYS A 507 -6.71 -6.98 25.55
C CYS A 507 -8.02 -6.27 25.93
N HIS A 508 -9.16 -6.96 25.86
CA HIS A 508 -10.47 -6.45 26.24
C HIS A 508 -11.05 -7.23 27.44
N HIS A 509 -10.17 -7.66 28.36
CA HIS A 509 -10.56 -8.33 29.61
C HIS A 509 -11.43 -9.58 29.39
N SER A 510 -11.11 -10.38 28.37
CA SER A 510 -11.89 -11.55 27.93
C SER A 510 -13.28 -11.22 27.38
N GLY A 511 -13.56 -9.94 27.11
CA GLY A 511 -14.78 -9.48 26.46
C GLY A 511 -14.88 -9.86 24.98
N ASN A 512 -16.05 -9.58 24.42
CA ASN A 512 -16.37 -9.78 23.01
C ASN A 512 -16.53 -8.43 22.32
N ALA A 513 -16.09 -8.33 21.07
CA ALA A 513 -16.20 -7.12 20.26
C ALA A 513 -16.53 -7.45 18.80
N VAL A 514 -17.14 -6.50 18.11
CA VAL A 514 -17.38 -6.60 16.66
C VAL A 514 -16.46 -5.60 15.95
N TRP A 515 -15.64 -6.11 15.04
CA TRP A 515 -14.74 -5.28 14.24
C TRP A 515 -15.51 -4.26 13.42
N GLY A 516 -15.08 -3.01 13.43
CA GLY A 516 -15.75 -1.88 12.79
C GLY A 516 -16.79 -1.16 13.64
N THR A 517 -17.06 -1.64 14.87
CA THR A 517 -18.01 -1.00 15.81
C THR A 517 -17.27 -0.36 16.99
N ALA A 518 -17.87 0.69 17.57
CA ALA A 518 -17.37 1.27 18.81
C ALA A 518 -17.78 0.38 20.01
N LEU A 519 -16.85 0.18 20.95
CA LEU A 519 -17.15 -0.56 22.18
C LEU A 519 -17.96 0.33 23.13
N ALA A 520 -19.15 -0.11 23.53
CA ALA A 520 -19.96 0.59 24.53
C ALA A 520 -19.31 0.53 25.92
N CYS A 521 -19.66 1.45 26.83
CA CYS A 521 -19.09 1.49 28.19
C CYS A 521 -19.22 0.15 28.94
N ASN A 522 -20.37 -0.51 28.80
CA ASN A 522 -20.64 -1.82 29.40
C ASN A 522 -19.91 -3.00 28.73
N GLY A 523 -19.00 -2.72 27.79
CA GLY A 523 -18.14 -3.69 27.12
C GLY A 523 -16.89 -4.06 27.93
N CYS A 524 -16.42 -3.17 28.81
CA CYS A 524 -15.24 -3.41 29.66
C CYS A 524 -15.61 -3.65 31.13
N HIS A 525 -16.49 -2.81 31.69
CA HIS A 525 -16.97 -2.88 33.07
C HIS A 525 -18.45 -2.50 33.10
N ASP A 526 -19.18 -2.81 34.17
CA ASP A 526 -20.58 -2.40 34.30
C ASP A 526 -20.71 -0.87 34.33
N ALA A 527 -21.69 -0.30 33.63
CA ALA A 527 -21.81 1.15 33.44
C ALA A 527 -23.20 1.67 33.87
N PRO A 528 -23.39 2.01 35.16
CA PRO A 528 -22.47 1.84 36.30
C PRO A 528 -22.53 0.41 36.90
N PRO A 529 -21.59 0.04 37.79
CA PRO A 529 -21.70 -1.20 38.57
C PRO A 529 -23.01 -1.27 39.35
N ALA A 530 -23.68 -2.42 39.28
CA ALA A 530 -25.02 -2.67 39.83
C ALA A 530 -25.04 -2.73 41.38
N THR A 531 -24.70 -1.60 42.03
CA THR A 531 -24.71 -1.42 43.48
C THR A 531 -25.85 -0.49 43.88
N ALA A 532 -26.34 -0.63 45.12
CA ALA A 532 -27.40 0.23 45.65
C ALA A 532 -27.06 1.73 45.55
N SER A 533 -25.81 2.13 45.83
CA SER A 533 -25.39 3.54 45.75
C SER A 533 -25.31 4.06 44.32
N HIS A 534 -24.86 3.28 43.35
CA HIS A 534 -24.91 3.71 41.95
C HIS A 534 -26.36 3.87 41.47
N ALA A 535 -27.24 2.94 41.81
CA ALA A 535 -28.65 2.97 41.40
C ALA A 535 -29.41 4.20 41.95
N ILE A 536 -28.98 4.75 43.11
CA ILE A 536 -29.54 5.99 43.64
C ILE A 536 -29.11 7.20 42.80
N HIS A 537 -27.84 7.27 42.38
CA HIS A 537 -27.30 8.45 41.70
C HIS A 537 -27.50 8.42 40.18
N PHE A 538 -27.56 7.23 39.58
CA PHE A 538 -27.67 7.05 38.14
C PHE A 538 -28.71 5.97 37.79
N GLY A 539 -29.87 6.41 37.32
CA GLY A 539 -30.91 5.58 36.71
C GLY A 539 -31.03 5.76 35.20
N GLY A 540 -30.01 6.33 34.55
CA GLY A 540 -29.98 6.54 33.09
C GLY A 540 -29.67 5.25 32.31
N SER A 541 -29.87 5.30 30.99
CA SER A 541 -29.43 4.25 30.08
C SER A 541 -27.91 4.30 29.84
N VAL A 542 -27.30 3.18 29.40
CA VAL A 542 -25.88 3.14 29.01
C VAL A 542 -25.56 4.15 27.89
N ALA A 543 -26.53 4.46 27.02
CA ALA A 543 -26.37 5.47 25.98
C ALA A 543 -26.25 6.90 26.53
N GLN A 544 -26.77 7.15 27.74
CA GLN A 544 -26.63 8.43 28.45
C GLN A 544 -25.37 8.47 29.32
N ALA A 545 -24.74 7.32 29.61
CA ALA A 545 -23.52 7.27 30.39
C ALA A 545 -22.34 7.84 29.60
N GLY A 546 -21.58 8.74 30.22
CA GLY A 546 -20.37 9.32 29.65
C GLY A 546 -19.29 9.43 30.71
N TYR A 547 -18.10 8.89 30.43
CA TYR A 547 -16.96 9.09 31.31
C TYR A 547 -16.55 10.57 31.30
N GLY A 548 -16.39 11.12 32.50
CA GLY A 548 -16.10 12.54 32.69
C GLY A 548 -17.25 13.51 32.42
N ASP A 549 -18.41 13.02 31.98
CA ASP A 549 -19.59 13.84 31.79
C ASP A 549 -20.18 14.23 33.17
N VAL A 550 -20.39 15.52 33.40
CA VAL A 550 -20.94 16.07 34.65
C VAL A 550 -22.42 16.43 34.53
N ARG A 551 -23.06 16.19 33.38
CA ARG A 551 -24.48 16.47 33.17
C ARG A 551 -25.36 15.73 34.17
N ILE A 552 -26.52 16.32 34.43
CA ILE A 552 -27.54 15.87 35.37
C ILE A 552 -28.85 15.59 34.64
N ALA A 553 -29.86 15.04 35.34
CA ALA A 553 -31.16 14.69 34.76
C ALA A 553 -31.82 15.85 33.98
N ALA A 554 -31.70 17.09 34.47
CA ALA A 554 -32.23 18.28 33.81
C ALA A 554 -31.66 18.54 32.41
N ASP A 555 -30.42 18.13 32.17
CA ASP A 555 -29.73 18.33 30.89
C ASP A 555 -30.20 17.36 29.80
N PHE A 556 -30.88 16.27 30.20
CA PHE A 556 -31.43 15.27 29.29
C PHE A 556 -32.93 15.50 29.00
N GLY A 557 -33.59 16.36 29.77
CA GLY A 557 -34.99 16.73 29.55
C GLY A 557 -35.64 17.40 30.75
N ALA A 558 -36.82 17.99 30.52
CA ALA A 558 -37.58 18.70 31.56
C ALA A 558 -38.22 17.77 32.62
N SER A 559 -38.22 16.47 32.39
CA SER A 559 -38.79 15.47 33.30
C SER A 559 -37.93 14.22 33.36
N SER A 560 -37.67 13.73 34.58
CA SER A 560 -36.97 12.46 34.81
C SER A 560 -37.55 11.70 36.01
N SER A 561 -37.72 10.40 35.84
CA SER A 561 -38.18 9.47 36.88
C SER A 561 -37.06 9.03 37.84
N ALA A 562 -35.80 9.31 37.53
CA ALA A 562 -34.63 9.01 38.36
C ALA A 562 -33.55 10.09 38.23
N TYR A 563 -32.60 10.11 39.17
CA TYR A 563 -31.39 10.93 39.00
C TYR A 563 -30.52 10.39 37.85
N ILE A 564 -29.84 11.29 37.17
CA ILE A 564 -28.83 10.97 36.16
C ILE A 564 -27.59 11.79 36.50
N MET A 565 -26.95 11.52 37.64
CA MET A 565 -25.66 12.12 37.95
C MET A 565 -24.61 11.39 37.13
N ASN A 566 -24.23 11.96 35.99
CA ASN A 566 -23.36 11.25 35.06
C ASN A 566 -21.95 11.06 35.66
N CYS A 567 -21.19 10.13 35.09
CA CYS A 567 -20.05 9.49 35.73
C CYS A 567 -18.97 10.48 36.18
N GLY A 568 -18.79 11.60 35.46
CA GLY A 568 -17.84 12.66 35.80
C GLY A 568 -18.15 13.39 37.11
N ASN A 569 -19.36 13.29 37.67
CA ASN A 569 -19.67 13.87 38.98
C ASN A 569 -18.95 13.13 40.13
N CYS A 570 -18.56 11.86 39.92
CA CYS A 570 -17.86 11.05 40.93
C CYS A 570 -16.48 10.60 40.45
N HIS A 571 -16.29 10.38 39.15
CA HIS A 571 -15.03 9.98 38.55
C HIS A 571 -14.30 11.18 37.92
N PRO A 572 -12.99 11.06 37.63
CA PRO A 572 -12.27 12.10 36.91
C PRO A 572 -12.93 12.50 35.59
N MET A 573 -12.80 13.79 35.23
CA MET A 573 -13.24 14.28 33.92
C MET A 573 -12.23 14.02 32.80
N ASP A 574 -11.00 13.69 33.15
CA ASP A 574 -9.91 13.46 32.22
C ASP A 574 -10.00 12.07 31.57
N ALA A 575 -10.32 12.02 30.28
CA ALA A 575 -10.46 10.78 29.52
C ALA A 575 -9.19 9.90 29.56
N ALA A 576 -8.00 10.46 29.74
CA ALA A 576 -6.77 9.69 29.89
C ALA A 576 -6.77 8.79 31.14
N ARG A 577 -7.63 9.08 32.11
CA ARG A 577 -7.80 8.34 33.38
C ARG A 577 -8.87 7.25 33.33
N HIS A 578 -9.59 7.09 32.21
CA HIS A 578 -10.64 6.05 32.12
C HIS A 578 -10.06 4.64 31.97
N ALA A 579 -9.04 4.49 31.12
CA ALA A 579 -8.49 3.18 30.73
C ALA A 579 -7.05 2.96 31.25
N ASN A 580 -6.71 3.55 32.40
CA ASN A 580 -5.39 3.42 33.05
C ASN A 580 -5.30 2.21 34.01
N GLY A 581 -6.37 1.41 34.12
CA GLY A 581 -6.42 0.19 34.94
C GLY A 581 -6.71 0.42 36.42
N VAL A 582 -7.07 1.64 36.85
CA VAL A 582 -7.43 1.94 38.24
C VAL A 582 -8.81 2.61 38.31
N VAL A 583 -9.60 2.27 39.33
CA VAL A 583 -10.86 2.98 39.62
C VAL A 583 -10.55 4.19 40.48
N GLU A 584 -10.74 5.37 39.89
CA GLU A 584 -10.46 6.64 40.55
C GLU A 584 -11.76 7.37 40.85
N VAL A 585 -11.87 7.90 42.07
CA VAL A 585 -12.99 8.74 42.49
C VAL A 585 -12.44 10.13 42.75
N GLU A 586 -12.97 11.11 42.02
CA GLU A 586 -12.64 12.53 42.14
C GLU A 586 -13.96 13.26 42.40
N LEU A 587 -14.22 13.67 43.63
CA LEU A 587 -15.49 14.33 43.97
C LEU A 587 -15.45 15.84 43.67
N TYR A 588 -14.28 16.47 43.62
CA TYR A 588 -14.11 17.88 43.31
C TYR A 588 -13.04 18.08 42.23
N ASN A 589 -13.28 19.02 41.32
CA ASN A 589 -12.29 19.45 40.34
C ASN A 589 -12.49 20.95 40.04
N ALA A 590 -11.43 21.75 40.18
CA ALA A 590 -11.51 23.20 39.97
C ALA A 590 -11.80 23.59 38.51
N SER A 591 -11.56 22.68 37.56
CA SER A 591 -11.87 22.86 36.13
C SER A 591 -13.28 22.38 35.77
N ALA A 592 -14.07 21.88 36.72
CA ALA A 592 -15.45 21.49 36.46
C ALA A 592 -16.29 22.71 36.03
N PRO A 593 -17.24 22.55 35.09
CA PRO A 593 -18.13 23.62 34.67
C PRO A 593 -18.78 24.31 35.87
N GLN A 594 -18.77 25.65 35.88
CA GLN A 594 -19.35 26.44 36.97
C GLN A 594 -20.83 26.08 37.16
N GLY A 595 -21.22 25.80 38.40
CA GLY A 595 -22.58 25.40 38.75
C GLY A 595 -22.88 23.90 38.62
N SER A 596 -21.96 23.10 38.06
CA SER A 596 -22.08 21.62 38.10
C SER A 596 -21.98 21.09 39.54
N LEU A 597 -22.58 19.93 39.82
CA LEU A 597 -22.52 19.33 41.17
C LEU A 597 -21.07 19.09 41.63
N LYS A 598 -20.18 18.67 40.71
CA LYS A 598 -18.75 18.50 40.96
C LYS A 598 -18.05 19.81 41.36
N ALA A 599 -18.42 20.93 40.75
CA ALA A 599 -17.87 22.25 41.09
C ALA A 599 -18.42 22.81 42.42
N LEU A 600 -19.62 22.39 42.81
CA LEU A 600 -20.27 22.80 44.07
C LEU A 600 -19.75 22.04 45.30
N ASN A 601 -19.12 20.88 45.11
CA ASN A 601 -18.45 20.17 46.18
C ASN A 601 -17.33 21.02 46.78
N LEU A 602 -17.04 20.85 48.08
CA LEU A 602 -15.88 21.49 48.69
C LEU A 602 -14.59 21.00 48.05
N SER A 603 -13.55 21.83 48.03
CA SER A 603 -12.22 21.40 47.58
C SER A 603 -11.63 20.25 48.43
N SER A 604 -12.17 20.06 49.63
CA SER A 604 -11.86 18.94 50.54
C SER A 604 -12.81 17.73 50.38
N ALA A 605 -13.66 17.70 49.35
CA ALA A 605 -14.52 16.56 49.04
C ALA A 605 -13.67 15.33 48.72
N VAL A 606 -13.93 14.24 49.45
CA VAL A 606 -13.06 13.06 49.42
C VAL A 606 -13.88 11.79 49.45
N TYR A 607 -13.38 10.81 48.70
CA TYR A 607 -13.78 9.42 48.83
C TYR A 607 -12.67 8.64 49.50
N THR A 608 -12.96 8.02 50.65
CA THR A 608 -12.03 7.12 51.32
C THR A 608 -12.39 5.69 50.96
N ASN A 609 -11.50 5.01 50.21
CA ASN A 609 -11.71 3.63 49.76
C ASN A 609 -11.94 2.67 50.92
N GLY A 610 -12.76 1.65 50.68
CA GLY A 610 -12.89 0.51 51.58
C GLY A 610 -11.68 -0.41 51.50
N THR A 611 -11.49 -1.25 52.51
CA THR A 611 -10.41 -2.24 52.55
C THR A 611 -10.73 -3.52 51.78
N THR A 612 -12.01 -3.74 51.44
CA THR A 612 -12.46 -4.94 50.71
C THR A 612 -12.67 -4.62 49.24
N VAL A 613 -12.08 -5.45 48.37
CA VAL A 613 -12.24 -5.38 46.92
C VAL A 613 -13.40 -6.28 46.49
N HIS A 614 -14.33 -5.72 45.73
CA HIS A 614 -15.44 -6.37 45.06
C HIS A 614 -15.19 -6.36 43.56
N LEU A 615 -15.79 -7.31 42.83
CA LEU A 615 -15.74 -7.35 41.37
C LEU A 615 -17.15 -7.14 40.82
N ASP A 616 -17.26 -6.36 39.75
CA ASP A 616 -18.50 -6.26 39.00
C ASP A 616 -18.74 -7.51 38.12
N SER A 617 -19.82 -7.52 37.33
CA SER A 617 -20.15 -8.69 36.49
C SER A 617 -19.14 -8.94 35.35
N ARG A 618 -18.24 -7.98 35.10
CA ARG A 618 -17.17 -8.02 34.10
C ARG A 618 -15.79 -8.26 34.72
N GLY A 619 -15.72 -8.44 36.04
CA GLY A 619 -14.46 -8.68 36.76
C GLY A 619 -13.68 -7.41 37.10
N PHE A 620 -14.28 -6.22 36.98
CA PHE A 620 -13.62 -4.96 37.30
C PHE A 620 -13.65 -4.67 38.81
N PRO A 621 -12.52 -4.35 39.44
CA PRO A 621 -12.45 -4.19 40.90
C PRO A 621 -12.98 -2.84 41.38
N TYR A 622 -13.72 -2.84 42.49
CA TYR A 622 -14.17 -1.64 43.20
C TYR A 622 -14.23 -1.88 44.73
N SER A 623 -14.40 -0.83 45.53
CA SER A 623 -14.51 -0.96 47.00
C SER A 623 -15.65 -0.10 47.56
N TYR A 624 -16.25 -0.53 48.67
CA TYR A 624 -17.24 0.27 49.42
C TYR A 624 -16.56 1.21 50.40
N GLY A 625 -16.55 2.50 50.10
CA GLY A 625 -15.89 3.54 50.87
C GLY A 625 -16.84 4.51 51.57
N THR A 626 -16.30 5.65 51.98
CA THR A 626 -17.06 6.77 52.56
C THR A 626 -16.86 8.04 51.77
N CYS A 627 -17.93 8.80 51.59
CA CYS A 627 -17.92 10.11 50.95
C CYS A 627 -18.02 11.20 52.01
N GLY A 628 -17.08 12.14 52.02
CA GLY A 628 -17.06 13.31 52.92
C GLY A 628 -17.04 14.63 52.17
N ASN A 629 -17.57 15.68 52.79
CA ASN A 629 -17.59 17.07 52.28
C ASN A 629 -18.26 17.24 50.89
N VAL A 630 -19.23 16.38 50.58
CA VAL A 630 -19.99 16.40 49.32
C VAL A 630 -21.21 17.33 49.46
N TYR A 631 -21.41 18.23 48.51
CA TYR A 631 -22.50 19.20 48.45
C TYR A 631 -23.89 18.54 48.59
N CYS A 632 -24.14 17.45 47.86
CA CYS A 632 -25.42 16.74 47.91
C CYS A 632 -25.64 16.00 49.24
N HIS A 633 -24.57 15.75 50.02
CA HIS A 633 -24.63 15.16 51.35
C HIS A 633 -24.47 16.25 52.40
N SER A 634 -25.19 17.35 52.24
CA SER A 634 -25.17 18.47 53.17
C SER A 634 -26.56 19.01 53.43
N TYR A 635 -26.69 19.81 54.49
CA TYR A 635 -27.86 20.66 54.73
C TYR A 635 -27.41 22.08 55.06
N THR A 636 -28.31 23.04 54.89
CA THR A 636 -28.04 24.44 55.18
C THR A 636 -28.73 24.87 56.48
N ASP A 637 -28.02 25.64 57.30
CA ASP A 637 -28.53 26.34 58.47
C ASP A 637 -28.40 27.86 58.29
N TRP A 638 -29.24 28.61 59.00
CA TRP A 638 -29.31 30.07 58.96
C TRP A 638 -29.25 30.64 60.36
N THR A 639 -28.27 31.49 60.64
CA THR A 639 -28.13 32.19 61.92
C THR A 639 -28.09 33.70 61.74
N THR A 640 -28.42 34.44 62.79
CA THR A 640 -28.33 35.91 62.80
C THR A 640 -27.54 36.35 64.03
N PRO A 641 -26.19 36.30 64.00
CA PRO A 641 -25.36 36.67 65.14
C PRO A 641 -25.64 38.09 65.61
N GLY A 642 -25.81 38.27 66.93
CA GLY A 642 -26.18 39.56 67.54
C GLY A 642 -27.68 39.90 67.42
N GLY A 643 -28.49 39.03 66.82
CA GLY A 643 -29.91 39.26 66.61
C GLY A 643 -30.20 40.31 65.52
N VAL A 644 -31.49 40.58 65.29
CA VAL A 644 -31.92 41.62 64.33
C VAL A 644 -32.82 42.60 65.06
N LEU A 645 -32.74 43.89 64.68
CA LEU A 645 -33.55 44.96 65.26
C LEU A 645 -35.04 44.57 65.30
N THR A 646 -35.72 44.96 66.38
CA THR A 646 -37.14 44.72 66.62
C THR A 646 -37.88 46.07 66.64
N PRO A 647 -38.81 46.34 65.71
CA PRO A 647 -39.14 45.58 64.50
C PRO A 647 -38.07 45.70 63.40
N TYR A 648 -37.95 44.67 62.54
CA TYR A 648 -37.16 44.73 61.32
C TYR A 648 -37.93 45.53 60.26
N THR A 649 -37.34 46.67 59.86
CA THR A 649 -38.07 47.69 59.09
C THR A 649 -38.10 47.43 57.58
N SER A 650 -37.21 46.61 57.02
CA SER A 650 -37.21 46.30 55.59
C SER A 650 -38.19 45.18 55.23
N SER A 651 -38.95 45.36 54.15
CA SER A 651 -39.82 44.33 53.54
C SER A 651 -39.23 43.74 52.25
N THR A 652 -38.06 44.22 51.82
CA THR A 652 -37.47 43.90 50.52
C THR A 652 -36.03 43.39 50.63
N ARG A 653 -35.40 43.45 51.81
CA ARG A 653 -34.04 42.97 52.04
C ARG A 653 -33.97 42.02 53.23
N LEU A 654 -33.02 41.08 53.15
CA LEU A 654 -32.67 40.18 54.24
C LEU A 654 -31.79 40.91 55.29
N PRO A 655 -31.75 40.44 56.54
CA PRO A 655 -30.84 40.98 57.54
C PRO A 655 -29.38 40.92 57.06
N THR A 656 -28.64 42.01 57.25
CA THR A 656 -27.23 42.10 56.81
C THR A 656 -26.30 41.20 57.61
N ASN A 657 -26.69 40.79 58.81
CA ASN A 657 -26.00 39.84 59.66
C ASN A 657 -26.51 38.39 59.50
N LEU A 658 -27.31 38.08 58.48
CA LEU A 658 -27.71 36.72 58.19
C LEU A 658 -26.48 35.91 57.73
N VAL A 659 -26.17 34.83 58.45
CA VAL A 659 -25.12 33.88 58.12
C VAL A 659 -25.75 32.58 57.63
N VAL A 660 -25.28 32.11 56.48
CA VAL A 660 -25.70 30.84 55.88
C VAL A 660 -24.56 29.85 56.06
N THR A 661 -24.82 28.71 56.71
CA THR A 661 -23.81 27.69 56.98
C THR A 661 -24.22 26.37 56.34
N THR A 662 -23.33 25.75 55.58
CA THR A 662 -23.54 24.41 55.02
C THR A 662 -22.87 23.38 55.92
N HIS A 663 -23.65 22.41 56.39
CA HIS A 663 -23.20 21.31 57.23
C HIS A 663 -23.12 20.04 56.39
N TYR A 664 -21.90 19.52 56.21
CA TYR A 664 -21.64 18.32 55.44
C TYR A 664 -21.76 17.07 56.30
N LYS A 665 -22.29 16.01 55.71
CA LYS A 665 -22.43 14.69 56.32
C LYS A 665 -21.51 13.71 55.61
N THR A 666 -20.83 12.90 56.41
CA THR A 666 -20.14 11.71 55.89
C THR A 666 -21.15 10.61 55.67
N VAL A 667 -21.18 10.03 54.47
CA VAL A 667 -22.05 8.89 54.14
C VAL A 667 -21.22 7.69 53.71
N ALA A 668 -21.67 6.49 54.09
CA ALA A 668 -21.04 5.24 53.69
C ALA A 668 -21.70 4.70 52.41
N TRP A 669 -20.88 4.12 51.52
CA TRP A 669 -21.36 3.40 50.35
C TRP A 669 -22.22 2.21 50.79
N GLY A 670 -23.37 2.01 50.12
CA GLY A 670 -24.35 0.99 50.49
C GLY A 670 -25.13 1.28 51.78
N GLY A 671 -24.91 2.44 52.40
CA GLY A 671 -25.68 2.88 53.56
C GLY A 671 -27.13 3.27 53.23
N PRO A 672 -27.95 3.56 54.25
CA PRO A 672 -29.33 3.99 54.05
C PRO A 672 -29.38 5.28 53.23
N ALA A 673 -30.34 5.36 52.30
CA ALA A 673 -30.57 6.56 51.50
C ALA A 673 -30.92 7.76 52.40
N LEU A 674 -30.47 8.95 52.01
CA LEU A 674 -30.86 10.19 52.67
C LEU A 674 -32.33 10.50 52.33
N GLY A 675 -33.17 10.54 53.37
CA GLY A 675 -34.52 11.10 53.28
C GLY A 675 -34.50 12.63 53.18
N CYS A 676 -35.68 13.28 53.16
CA CYS A 676 -35.76 14.74 53.05
C CYS A 676 -35.04 15.43 54.23
N ALA A 677 -35.12 14.84 55.43
CA ALA A 677 -34.40 15.34 56.62
C ALA A 677 -32.87 15.25 56.48
N GLY A 678 -32.40 14.32 55.65
CA GLY A 678 -30.99 14.11 55.34
C GLY A 678 -30.34 15.34 54.71
N CYS A 679 -31.05 16.03 53.82
CA CYS A 679 -30.52 17.18 53.06
C CYS A 679 -31.17 18.53 53.43
N HIS A 680 -32.38 18.54 53.97
CA HIS A 680 -33.15 19.77 54.21
C HIS A 680 -33.53 20.01 55.68
N ALA A 681 -33.14 19.14 56.62
CA ALA A 681 -33.60 19.16 58.03
C ALA A 681 -35.14 18.99 58.25
N ASN A 682 -35.92 18.88 57.16
CA ASN A 682 -37.33 18.49 57.01
C ASN A 682 -38.34 18.85 58.15
N PRO A 683 -39.06 19.98 58.03
CA PRO A 683 -38.78 21.10 57.12
C PRO A 683 -37.48 21.83 57.55
N PRO A 684 -36.90 22.70 56.70
CA PRO A 684 -35.83 23.59 57.14
C PRO A 684 -36.31 24.48 58.30
N THR A 685 -35.93 24.13 59.53
CA THR A 685 -36.40 24.80 60.74
C THR A 685 -35.26 25.55 61.41
N THR A 686 -35.54 26.78 61.84
CA THR A 686 -34.62 27.62 62.62
C THR A 686 -35.22 27.92 63.99
N SER A 687 -34.43 28.40 64.95
CA SER A 687 -34.90 28.64 66.32
C SER A 687 -34.27 29.87 66.97
N ALA A 688 -34.95 30.49 67.92
CA ALA A 688 -34.35 31.48 68.81
C ALA A 688 -33.40 30.81 69.83
N PRO A 689 -32.36 31.52 70.32
CA PRO A 689 -31.92 32.85 69.92
C PRO A 689 -30.97 32.86 68.71
N THR A 690 -30.59 31.69 68.16
CA THR A 690 -29.57 31.55 67.10
C THR A 690 -30.00 32.17 65.77
N ASN A 691 -31.29 32.12 65.47
CA ASN A 691 -31.93 32.79 64.36
C ASN A 691 -33.08 33.67 64.86
N ALA A 692 -33.09 34.94 64.44
CA ALA A 692 -34.15 35.86 64.78
C ALA A 692 -35.27 35.84 63.72
N GLY A 693 -36.46 35.40 64.13
CA GLY A 693 -37.69 35.49 63.34
C GLY A 693 -37.72 34.64 62.07
N GLY A 694 -37.00 33.52 62.01
CA GLY A 694 -37.00 32.67 60.81
C GLY A 694 -36.27 33.26 59.61
N SER A 695 -35.28 34.11 59.87
CA SER A 695 -34.49 34.76 58.82
C SER A 695 -33.79 33.74 57.91
N GLY A 696 -33.70 34.04 56.61
CA GLY A 696 -33.11 33.15 55.61
C GLY A 696 -34.12 32.17 55.01
N ASN A 697 -33.67 31.07 54.41
CA ASN A 697 -34.60 30.13 53.75
C ASN A 697 -35.24 29.13 54.73
N SER A 698 -35.52 29.58 55.95
CA SER A 698 -36.27 28.78 56.91
C SER A 698 -37.71 28.62 56.41
N HIS A 699 -38.22 27.41 56.51
CA HIS A 699 -39.64 27.10 56.28
C HIS A 699 -40.42 27.19 57.58
N SER A 700 -39.72 27.18 58.71
CA SER A 700 -40.31 27.36 60.02
C SER A 700 -39.34 27.94 61.06
N TRP A 701 -39.90 28.54 62.11
CA TRP A 701 -39.17 29.17 63.20
C TRP A 701 -39.76 28.84 64.56
N ILE A 702 -38.91 28.34 65.45
CA ILE A 702 -39.23 28.08 66.86
C ILE A 702 -38.85 29.31 67.69
N ASP A 703 -39.84 29.90 68.36
CA ASP A 703 -39.63 31.11 69.16
C ASP A 703 -38.84 30.86 70.46
N ALA A 704 -38.56 31.92 71.22
CA ALA A 704 -37.82 31.82 72.49
C ALA A 704 -38.53 31.02 73.59
N SER A 705 -39.84 30.78 73.45
CA SER A 705 -40.66 29.96 74.35
C SER A 705 -40.73 28.49 73.89
N GLY A 706 -40.24 28.20 72.68
CA GLY A 706 -40.21 26.89 72.05
C GLY A 706 -41.41 26.57 71.16
N TYR A 707 -42.21 27.57 70.75
CA TYR A 707 -43.38 27.37 69.89
C TYR A 707 -43.06 27.59 68.41
N GLU A 708 -43.61 26.75 67.54
CA GLU A 708 -43.49 26.81 66.06
C GLU A 708 -44.81 27.26 65.40
N ASN A 709 -45.50 28.19 66.04
CA ASN A 709 -46.92 28.42 65.75
C ASN A 709 -47.15 29.72 64.95
N LEU A 710 -46.12 30.56 64.78
CA LEU A 710 -46.28 31.89 64.18
C LEU A 710 -46.54 31.88 62.67
N HIS A 711 -45.89 31.01 61.89
CA HIS A 711 -46.07 30.96 60.44
C HIS A 711 -47.41 30.32 60.02
N ASN A 712 -47.95 29.43 60.86
CA ASN A 712 -49.19 28.67 60.60
C ASN A 712 -50.39 29.14 61.45
N TYR A 713 -50.24 30.21 62.24
CA TYR A 713 -51.28 30.76 63.12
C TYR A 713 -52.63 30.94 62.42
N ASN A 714 -52.64 31.62 61.27
CA ASN A 714 -53.88 31.90 60.52
C ASN A 714 -54.47 30.67 59.81
N HIS A 715 -53.72 29.57 59.75
CA HIS A 715 -54.10 28.33 59.10
C HIS A 715 -54.46 27.26 60.13
N SER A 716 -54.97 27.68 61.29
CA SER A 716 -55.33 26.81 62.41
C SER A 716 -54.18 25.89 62.84
N TRP A 717 -52.96 26.43 62.80
CA TRP A 717 -51.72 25.77 63.21
C TRP A 717 -51.38 24.53 62.38
N GLN A 718 -51.95 24.42 61.18
CA GLN A 718 -51.67 23.31 60.27
C GLN A 718 -50.40 23.60 59.46
N PRO A 719 -49.41 22.68 59.42
CA PRO A 719 -48.20 22.87 58.64
C PRO A 719 -48.50 22.81 57.13
N ILE A 720 -47.69 23.52 56.35
CA ILE A 720 -47.80 23.58 54.88
C ILE A 720 -46.91 22.50 54.28
N SER A 721 -47.52 21.58 53.52
CA SER A 721 -46.78 20.52 52.82
C SER A 721 -45.92 21.08 51.68
N CYS A 722 -44.76 20.46 51.44
CA CYS A 722 -43.80 20.86 50.41
C CYS A 722 -44.44 20.98 49.02
N THR A 723 -45.42 20.13 48.69
CA THR A 723 -46.07 20.13 47.36
C THR A 723 -46.80 21.43 47.03
N TYR A 724 -47.18 22.23 48.02
CA TYR A 724 -47.88 23.50 47.74
C TYR A 724 -46.94 24.58 47.20
N CYS A 725 -45.64 24.51 47.51
CA CYS A 725 -44.62 25.47 47.05
C CYS A 725 -43.62 24.87 46.06
N HIS A 726 -43.46 23.54 46.06
CA HIS A 726 -42.52 22.82 45.18
C HIS A 726 -43.27 21.88 44.22
N TYR A 727 -44.43 22.32 43.74
CA TYR A 727 -45.29 21.59 42.82
C TYR A 727 -44.59 21.38 41.48
N GLY A 728 -44.22 20.13 41.20
CA GLY A 728 -43.41 19.78 40.05
C GLY A 728 -42.13 19.06 40.44
N THR A 729 -41.61 19.31 41.64
CA THR A 729 -40.56 18.50 42.27
C THR A 729 -41.19 17.40 43.13
N VAL A 730 -42.20 17.75 43.93
CA VAL A 730 -42.97 16.82 44.76
C VAL A 730 -44.49 17.06 44.58
N THR A 731 -45.26 15.99 44.44
CA THR A 731 -46.72 16.05 44.19
C THR A 731 -47.57 15.45 45.31
N ALA A 732 -46.95 14.66 46.20
CA ALA A 732 -47.62 14.07 47.35
C ALA A 732 -47.71 15.08 48.52
N VAL A 733 -48.79 15.00 49.29
CA VAL A 733 -48.91 15.74 50.56
C VAL A 733 -48.25 14.93 51.66
N ASN A 734 -47.38 15.58 52.43
CA ASN A 734 -46.71 15.00 53.59
C ASN A 734 -47.76 14.63 54.65
N SER A 735 -47.61 13.48 55.31
CA SER A 735 -48.20 13.31 56.63
C SER A 735 -47.37 14.07 57.66
N TRP A 736 -47.90 14.30 58.85
CA TRP A 736 -47.20 15.10 59.85
C TRP A 736 -47.63 14.76 61.27
N THR A 737 -46.72 15.03 62.21
CA THR A 737 -46.95 14.96 63.65
C THR A 737 -46.67 16.32 64.27
N ARG A 738 -47.22 16.59 65.46
CA ARG A 738 -46.92 17.81 66.23
C ARG A 738 -46.58 17.51 67.68
N THR A 739 -45.72 18.32 68.26
CA THR A 739 -45.46 18.30 69.70
C THR A 739 -46.48 19.14 70.48
N ALA A 740 -46.43 19.09 71.82
CA ALA A 740 -47.25 19.93 72.70
C ALA A 740 -46.96 21.45 72.55
N LYS A 741 -45.82 21.82 71.95
CA LYS A 741 -45.46 23.20 71.63
C LYS A 741 -45.67 23.53 70.15
N ASP A 742 -46.56 22.81 69.48
CA ASP A 742 -46.92 22.98 68.06
C ASP A 742 -45.76 22.81 67.06
N VAL A 743 -44.61 22.26 67.49
CA VAL A 743 -43.51 21.94 66.58
C VAL A 743 -43.93 20.80 65.65
N ALA A 744 -43.96 21.05 64.34
CA ALA A 744 -44.43 20.14 63.31
C ALA A 744 -43.27 19.38 62.66
N THR A 745 -43.46 18.09 62.45
CA THR A 745 -42.53 17.25 61.68
C THR A 745 -43.26 16.66 60.50
N LEU A 746 -42.75 16.89 59.29
CA LEU A 746 -43.32 16.37 58.04
C LEU A 746 -42.69 15.02 57.70
N SER A 747 -43.47 14.06 57.22
CA SER A 747 -42.95 12.81 56.65
C SER A 747 -42.18 13.08 55.35
N ASP A 748 -41.31 12.17 54.94
CA ASP A 748 -40.75 12.21 53.59
C ASP A 748 -41.85 12.00 52.53
N VAL A 749 -41.63 12.53 51.33
CA VAL A 749 -42.51 12.34 50.16
C VAL A 749 -41.68 11.95 48.94
N PRO A 750 -42.23 11.15 48.00
CA PRO A 750 -41.52 10.79 46.77
C PRO A 750 -41.21 12.02 45.91
N ILE A 751 -40.02 12.03 45.30
CA ILE A 751 -39.67 12.99 44.26
C ILE A 751 -40.42 12.60 42.98
N ALA A 752 -41.28 13.51 42.51
CA ALA A 752 -42.08 13.31 41.30
C ALA A 752 -41.30 13.58 40.02
N ASN A 753 -40.31 14.48 40.07
CA ASN A 753 -39.45 14.81 38.93
C ASN A 753 -38.03 15.12 39.39
N HIS A 754 -37.09 14.25 39.03
CA HIS A 754 -35.69 14.36 39.38
C HIS A 754 -34.93 15.39 38.51
N ALA A 755 -35.49 15.84 37.39
CA ALA A 755 -34.93 16.96 36.63
C ALA A 755 -35.15 18.32 37.35
N LYS A 756 -36.12 18.37 38.27
CA LYS A 756 -36.44 19.53 39.13
C LYS A 756 -35.94 19.37 40.57
N HIS A 757 -35.06 18.39 40.80
CA HIS A 757 -34.49 18.11 42.11
C HIS A 757 -33.00 17.85 41.95
N VAL A 758 -32.17 18.57 42.72
CA VAL A 758 -30.70 18.51 42.58
C VAL A 758 -30.25 19.01 41.19
N ASN A 759 -30.75 20.18 40.78
CA ASN A 759 -30.43 20.83 39.50
C ASN A 759 -29.73 22.20 39.65
N GLY A 760 -29.19 22.47 40.84
CA GLY A 760 -28.49 23.72 41.14
C GLY A 760 -29.39 24.92 41.47
N ILE A 761 -30.72 24.77 41.35
CA ILE A 761 -31.69 25.81 41.73
C ILE A 761 -32.69 25.29 42.76
N LYS A 762 -33.34 26.22 43.48
CA LYS A 762 -34.45 25.90 44.38
C LYS A 762 -35.74 26.09 43.61
N ASP A 763 -36.20 25.04 42.94
CA ASP A 763 -37.44 25.07 42.15
C ASP A 763 -38.66 25.31 43.04
N VAL A 764 -39.20 26.53 42.99
CA VAL A 764 -40.47 26.89 43.62
C VAL A 764 -41.51 27.03 42.52
N THR A 765 -42.59 26.29 42.64
CA THR A 765 -43.74 26.34 41.75
C THR A 765 -44.96 26.04 42.60
N PHE A 766 -45.91 26.95 42.63
CA PHE A 766 -47.09 26.79 43.46
C PHE A 766 -48.07 25.77 42.87
N ASN A 767 -48.73 25.00 43.74
CA ASN A 767 -49.71 24.01 43.30
C ASN A 767 -51.02 24.69 42.88
N SER A 768 -51.21 24.85 41.57
CA SER A 768 -52.44 25.40 40.98
C SER A 768 -53.58 24.38 40.88
N ALA A 769 -53.26 23.09 40.99
CA ALA A 769 -54.22 22.00 40.80
C ALA A 769 -54.88 21.53 42.12
N ARG A 770 -54.28 21.85 43.27
CA ARG A 770 -54.73 21.39 44.59
C ARG A 770 -54.99 22.55 45.53
N LEU A 771 -56.20 22.58 46.09
CA LEU A 771 -56.56 23.53 47.13
C LEU A 771 -55.89 23.15 48.46
N PHE A 772 -55.35 24.15 49.15
CA PHE A 772 -54.88 24.01 50.53
C PHE A 772 -56.08 24.14 51.48
N ASN A 773 -56.40 23.08 52.20
CA ASN A 773 -57.55 23.03 53.10
C ASN A 773 -57.09 23.04 54.56
N TYR A 774 -57.67 23.92 55.38
CA TYR A 774 -57.47 23.98 56.83
C TYR A 774 -58.79 24.25 57.54
N SER A 775 -58.91 23.79 58.79
CA SER A 775 -60.17 23.85 59.55
C SER A 775 -60.12 24.91 60.63
N THR A 776 -61.00 25.90 60.57
CA THR A 776 -61.12 26.98 61.57
C THR A 776 -62.31 26.75 62.49
N SER A 777 -62.21 27.21 63.74
CA SER A 777 -63.33 27.19 64.70
C SER A 777 -64.46 28.14 64.32
N SER A 778 -64.17 29.21 63.57
CA SER A 778 -65.13 30.28 63.25
C SER A 778 -65.82 30.14 61.89
N TYR A 779 -65.22 29.46 60.90
CA TYR A 779 -65.71 29.41 59.51
C TYR A 779 -65.77 27.99 58.93
N GLY A 780 -65.47 26.95 59.71
CA GLY A 780 -65.36 25.58 59.18
C GLY A 780 -64.12 25.38 58.31
N VAL A 781 -64.21 24.52 57.30
CA VAL A 781 -63.10 24.23 56.38
C VAL A 781 -62.93 25.38 55.39
N VAL A 782 -61.76 26.01 55.41
CA VAL A 782 -61.34 27.04 54.46
C VAL A 782 -60.45 26.40 53.39
N SER A 783 -60.67 26.74 52.12
CA SER A 783 -59.92 26.23 50.97
C SER A 783 -59.23 27.37 50.22
N ILE A 784 -57.90 27.32 50.11
CA ILE A 784 -57.08 28.34 49.43
C ILE A 784 -56.55 27.79 48.11
N ASN A 785 -56.69 28.58 47.03
CA ASN A 785 -56.08 28.29 45.73
C ASN A 785 -54.80 29.11 45.55
N LEU A 786 -53.69 28.47 45.19
CA LEU A 786 -52.39 29.11 44.97
C LEU A 786 -52.05 29.31 43.48
N GLY A 787 -53.01 29.12 42.57
CA GLY A 787 -52.80 29.16 41.12
C GLY A 787 -52.43 30.54 40.57
N THR A 788 -52.65 31.62 41.32
CA THR A 788 -52.21 32.98 40.96
C THR A 788 -50.91 33.38 41.63
N SER A 789 -50.35 32.53 42.49
CA SER A 789 -49.12 32.81 43.24
C SER A 789 -47.88 32.61 42.37
N GLY A 790 -46.92 33.53 42.49
CA GLY A 790 -45.68 33.53 41.72
C GLY A 790 -44.45 33.58 42.61
N TYR A 791 -43.31 33.13 42.07
CA TYR A 791 -42.00 33.24 42.72
C TYR A 791 -40.95 33.65 41.70
N GLU A 792 -40.23 34.73 41.98
CA GLU A 792 -39.06 35.17 41.20
C GLU A 792 -37.79 34.65 41.87
N PRO A 793 -37.11 33.64 41.33
CA PRO A 793 -35.96 32.98 41.96
C PRO A 793 -34.76 33.92 42.15
N THR A 794 -34.53 34.85 41.22
CA THR A 794 -33.38 35.77 41.27
C THR A 794 -33.50 36.74 42.44
N THR A 795 -34.72 37.23 42.66
CA THR A 795 -35.01 38.17 43.74
C THR A 795 -35.58 37.48 44.97
N GLN A 796 -35.79 36.16 44.97
CA GLN A 796 -36.48 35.41 46.03
C GLN A 796 -37.77 36.08 46.48
N THR A 797 -38.55 36.61 45.55
CA THR A 797 -39.76 37.38 45.85
C THR A 797 -40.98 36.54 45.50
N CYS A 798 -41.86 36.35 46.47
CA CYS A 798 -43.16 35.72 46.25
C CYS A 798 -44.20 36.80 45.93
N THR A 799 -45.05 36.57 44.94
CA THR A 799 -46.11 37.49 44.52
C THR A 799 -47.47 36.83 44.57
N ASN A 800 -48.51 37.62 44.90
CA ASN A 800 -49.91 37.17 44.94
C ASN A 800 -50.11 35.84 45.70
N VAL A 801 -49.40 35.66 46.82
CA VAL A 801 -49.54 34.46 47.64
C VAL A 801 -50.84 34.57 48.43
N THR A 802 -51.83 33.78 48.05
CA THR A 802 -53.19 33.89 48.59
C THR A 802 -53.24 33.63 50.11
N CYS A 803 -52.31 32.84 50.65
CA CYS A 803 -52.15 32.66 52.11
C CYS A 803 -51.72 33.94 52.86
N HIS A 804 -51.15 34.92 52.15
CA HIS A 804 -50.69 36.20 52.71
C HIS A 804 -51.66 37.36 52.42
N MET A 805 -52.78 37.09 51.75
CA MET A 805 -53.82 38.08 51.48
C MET A 805 -54.94 37.97 52.52
N PRO A 806 -55.44 39.08 53.09
CA PRO A 806 -56.61 39.05 53.94
C PRO A 806 -57.83 38.62 53.10
N LEU A 807 -58.74 37.85 53.72
CA LEU A 807 -60.00 37.41 53.11
C LEU A 807 -60.95 38.59 52.77
N ASN A 808 -60.65 39.81 53.24
CA ASN A 808 -61.37 41.04 52.91
C ASN A 808 -60.55 41.90 51.94
N SER A 809 -61.09 42.11 50.74
CA SER A 809 -60.49 42.86 49.64
C SER A 809 -60.23 44.35 49.91
N ALA A 810 -60.72 44.91 51.03
CA ALA A 810 -60.56 46.32 51.38
C ALA A 810 -59.17 46.69 51.96
N CYS A 811 -58.36 45.72 52.39
CA CYS A 811 -57.14 45.99 53.16
C CYS A 811 -55.81 45.89 52.37
N GLY A 812 -55.83 45.68 51.04
CA GLY A 812 -54.61 45.61 50.24
C GLY A 812 -53.62 44.55 50.75
N GLY A 813 -53.86 43.28 50.41
CA GLY A 813 -53.01 42.16 50.85
C GLY A 813 -51.54 42.28 50.45
N GLN A 814 -50.67 41.44 51.02
CA GLN A 814 -49.27 41.38 50.61
C GLN A 814 -49.15 40.85 49.17
N THR A 815 -49.11 41.76 48.20
CA THR A 815 -48.97 41.40 46.78
C THR A 815 -47.55 40.99 46.40
N SER A 816 -46.56 41.35 47.22
CA SER A 816 -45.14 41.03 47.03
C SER A 816 -44.39 40.95 48.36
N VAL A 817 -43.72 39.83 48.63
CA VAL A 817 -42.92 39.59 49.84
C VAL A 817 -41.60 38.93 49.48
N LYS A 818 -40.50 39.49 49.99
CA LYS A 818 -39.18 38.86 49.91
C LYS A 818 -39.11 37.68 50.89
N TRP A 819 -38.83 36.49 50.38
CA TRP A 819 -38.67 35.26 51.15
C TRP A 819 -37.51 35.39 52.15
N GLY A 820 -37.73 34.90 53.38
CA GLY A 820 -36.70 34.84 54.43
C GLY A 820 -36.50 36.09 55.28
N ILE A 821 -37.43 37.05 55.22
CA ILE A 821 -37.45 38.19 56.13
C ILE A 821 -37.95 37.77 57.52
N PRO A 822 -37.38 38.31 58.62
CA PRO A 822 -37.85 38.01 59.97
C PRO A 822 -39.36 38.23 60.17
N TYR A 823 -40.03 37.29 60.83
CA TYR A 823 -41.43 37.39 61.26
C TYR A 823 -41.55 37.03 62.76
N ARG A 824 -42.13 37.93 63.58
CA ARG A 824 -42.26 37.79 65.05
C ARG A 824 -43.59 38.33 65.55
N TYR A 825 -44.09 37.75 66.65
CA TYR A 825 -45.41 38.05 67.23
C TYR A 825 -45.54 39.46 67.83
N SER A 826 -44.48 39.98 68.46
CA SER A 826 -44.57 41.13 69.37
C SER A 826 -44.28 42.50 68.74
N SER A 827 -44.40 42.66 67.42
CA SER A 827 -43.96 43.86 66.71
C SER A 827 -44.82 44.19 65.46
N SER A 828 -44.50 45.29 64.76
CA SER A 828 -45.08 45.62 63.45
C SER A 828 -44.83 44.54 62.37
N GLU A 829 -43.94 43.57 62.63
CA GLU A 829 -43.68 42.42 61.77
C GLU A 829 -44.83 41.41 61.78
N CYS A 830 -45.56 41.27 62.89
CA CYS A 830 -46.75 40.43 62.98
C CYS A 830 -47.85 40.96 62.05
N TYR A 831 -48.07 42.28 62.08
CA TYR A 831 -49.07 42.96 61.25
C TYR A 831 -48.76 42.93 59.75
N ARG A 832 -47.54 42.56 59.34
CA ARG A 832 -47.23 42.36 57.92
C ARG A 832 -48.04 41.21 57.32
N CYS A 833 -48.25 40.14 58.08
CA CYS A 833 -49.00 38.95 57.64
C CYS A 833 -50.41 38.88 58.24
N HIS A 834 -50.67 39.57 59.35
CA HIS A 834 -51.91 39.46 60.15
C HIS A 834 -52.75 40.74 60.18
N GLN A 835 -52.97 41.46 59.07
CA GLN A 835 -53.92 42.58 59.07
C GLN A 835 -55.37 42.07 59.24
N TYR A 836 -55.73 41.74 60.48
CA TYR A 836 -57.10 41.50 60.93
C TYR A 836 -57.48 42.64 61.87
N GLY A 837 -58.29 43.56 61.35
CA GLY A 837 -59.17 44.40 62.16
C GLY A 837 -58.50 45.51 62.97
N THR A 838 -58.10 46.59 62.32
CA THR A 838 -58.38 47.98 62.78
C THR A 838 -58.13 48.92 61.60
N VAL A 839 -59.10 49.82 61.38
CA VAL A 839 -59.16 50.96 60.44
C VAL A 839 -57.91 51.16 59.56
N CYS A 840 -58.06 50.92 58.26
CA CYS A 840 -57.07 51.29 57.24
C CYS A 840 -56.83 52.82 57.27
N PRO A 841 -55.56 53.27 57.32
CA PRO A 841 -55.16 54.61 56.88
C PRO A 841 -55.27 54.78 55.37
#